data_AF-A0A075FP06-F1
#
_entry.id   AF-A0A075FP06-F1
#
_cell.length_a   1.000
_cell.length_b   1.000
_cell.length_c   1.000
_cell.angle_alpha   90.00
_cell.angle_beta   90.00
_cell.angle_gamma   90.00
#
_symmetry.space_group_name_H-M   'P 1'
#
loop_
_entity.id
_entity.type
_entity.pdbx_description
1 polymer ?
#
loop_
_entity_poly.entity_id
_entity_poly.type
_entity_poly.pdbx_seq_one_letter_code
_entity_poly.pdbx_strand_id
1 'polypeptide(L)'
;MMGMTINESELIKEEIDLKQESTPNQITPSHIELWSSSSSLNPQIPFENCILSDIVVDSYGNTYVSGTFTSEIGFGSTTLNTFTDDYSVFVAKFSKSGTWDWAVQSTGDNAHSRAMTLDTNETKLYVVGNLVGNNSFGGYFASSVDKNMFVLSIGADTGEFKNIYTPSSSISSSGISNAEAVIARTGGGVYIAGEYELTLNLPGISPLPFTDGHTNAFVASLSELGWEWSTSTSCHLSICGDENATSLTLDHNGNVAVLGEMVANTTFGANADDAGPVLLGAGFTDVFVWTINSVDSFSINAISTNSTGVETPAKIIALGEELIISGNFVGEMNLSGINVSSYGGPVSSGFVGSLTFNGQQENWNWVRTVNGSSDSGPTSGRFTLIQLYIPWQITDIDVGQDNTIIVAGEYWGEAQLDSLIMPGTGSFNNLDAFVAQLSSQGDWLNMMIVGGPGPDGMTRVATSSNGQMHIGLDSDSVAITFGDSTHYPNDRSVIIGAFEWDRDKDSISDEMDQCEGYDDKIDEDNDGIPDACDPLIDSDGDSISDTLDRCPFIHAGDLDESGDGCPDEILVGCMDDTAHNYTNLANSNSTTCDYDWDDDGINDIDEIVGCMNNTADNFDPNATDPGRCNFTNTPTCPECEGGDTNNLGAAEEDDFSITGASDEVDLVVVGGATLLAGIGVSSVLGQIGRSAVPRSTSGRIKSREKKPGIDIDRIEDAMDAYDLIAGADSEKNLVICSNCGKDVQSIIDKQKSKDSPPSGFWTNCPECGPNGRLQIPSNDNVV
;
A
#
# COMPACT_ATOMS: atom_id res chain seq x y z
N MET A 1 -51.38 2.19 38.67
CA MET A 1 -51.91 3.45 39.21
C MET A 1 -51.95 4.47 38.08
N MET A 2 -52.79 5.51 38.16
CA MET A 2 -52.71 6.67 37.26
C MET A 2 -51.59 7.62 37.69
N GLY A 3 -51.13 8.46 36.75
CA GLY A 3 -50.32 9.66 37.00
C GLY A 3 -48.81 9.46 36.77
N MET A 4 -48.07 10.41 36.18
CA MET A 4 -48.42 11.76 35.70
C MET A 4 -47.53 12.16 34.50
N THR A 5 -48.01 13.12 33.72
CA THR A 5 -47.32 13.79 32.60
C THR A 5 -46.17 14.69 33.06
N ILE A 6 -45.14 14.85 32.22
CA ILE A 6 -44.16 15.94 32.27
C ILE A 6 -44.06 16.56 30.85
N ASN A 7 -43.86 17.87 30.77
CA ASN A 7 -44.00 18.67 29.54
C ASN A 7 -42.79 18.57 28.58
N GLU A 8 -43.07 18.77 27.29
CA GLU A 8 -42.08 19.29 26.33
C GLU A 8 -41.96 20.82 26.45
N SER A 9 -40.74 21.34 26.64
CA SER A 9 -40.31 22.68 26.20
C SER A 9 -38.81 22.88 26.46
N GLU A 10 -38.13 23.64 25.58
CA GLU A 10 -36.71 24.04 25.64
C GLU A 10 -35.68 22.99 25.17
N LEU A 11 -35.73 22.69 23.86
CA LEU A 11 -34.54 22.35 23.09
C LEU A 11 -33.74 23.64 22.83
N ILE A 12 -32.62 23.81 23.54
CA ILE A 12 -31.57 24.74 23.15
C ILE A 12 -30.83 24.10 21.97
N LYS A 13 -30.86 24.74 20.80
CA LYS A 13 -29.95 24.43 19.71
C LYS A 13 -28.62 25.14 19.98
N GLU A 14 -27.63 24.40 20.46
CA GLU A 14 -26.25 24.71 20.13
C GLU A 14 -25.97 24.04 18.77
N GLU A 15 -25.68 24.86 17.76
CA GLU A 15 -24.99 24.38 16.56
C GLU A 15 -23.55 24.09 16.99
N ILE A 16 -23.25 22.80 17.20
CA ILE A 16 -21.87 22.33 17.20
C ILE A 16 -21.43 22.39 15.74
N ASP A 17 -20.40 23.19 15.47
CA ASP A 17 -19.67 23.14 14.20
C ASP A 17 -19.17 21.70 14.02
N LEU A 18 -19.76 21.01 13.05
CA LEU A 18 -19.21 19.78 12.50
C LEU A 18 -17.95 20.16 11.72
N LYS A 19 -16.84 20.33 12.44
CA LYS A 19 -15.53 20.06 11.85
C LYS A 19 -15.61 18.71 11.17
N GLN A 20 -15.17 18.64 9.92
CA GLN A 20 -15.14 17.39 9.16
C GLN A 20 -14.42 16.34 10.01
N GLU A 21 -15.12 15.26 10.34
CA GLU A 21 -14.47 14.07 10.88
C GLU A 21 -13.53 13.58 9.78
N SER A 22 -12.24 13.47 10.11
CA SER A 22 -11.24 12.85 9.24
C SER A 22 -11.71 11.43 8.93
N THR A 23 -11.98 11.15 7.66
CA THR A 23 -12.23 9.78 7.21
C THR A 23 -11.00 8.95 7.57
N PRO A 24 -11.12 7.75 8.15
CA PRO A 24 -9.94 6.95 8.49
C PRO A 24 -9.05 6.72 7.28
N ASN A 25 -7.77 7.04 7.45
CA ASN A 25 -6.55 6.42 6.92
C ASN A 25 -6.68 5.84 5.50
N GLN A 26 -5.95 6.42 4.55
CA GLN A 26 -5.69 5.74 3.28
C GLN A 26 -4.53 4.77 3.51
N ILE A 27 -4.12 4.13 2.43
CA ILE A 27 -2.90 3.34 2.40
C ILE A 27 -2.20 3.86 1.16
N THR A 28 -0.97 4.31 1.29
CA THR A 28 -0.10 4.56 0.14
C THR A 28 0.64 3.28 -0.18
N PRO A 29 0.17 2.45 -1.11
CA PRO A 29 1.00 1.40 -1.66
C PRO A 29 2.14 2.04 -2.45
N SER A 30 3.32 2.11 -1.82
CA SER A 30 4.56 2.52 -2.47
C SER A 30 4.94 1.58 -3.61
N HIS A 31 4.56 0.28 -3.55
CA HIS A 31 4.72 -0.67 -4.65
C HIS A 31 3.80 -1.91 -4.56
N ILE A 32 2.75 -2.01 -5.40
CA ILE A 32 1.98 -3.25 -5.57
C ILE A 32 2.33 -3.94 -6.88
N GLU A 33 2.86 -5.15 -6.77
CA GLU A 33 2.97 -6.11 -7.87
C GLU A 33 2.40 -7.47 -7.46
N LEU A 34 1.98 -8.26 -8.45
CA LEU A 34 1.39 -9.58 -8.22
C LEU A 34 1.97 -10.58 -9.21
N TRP A 35 2.08 -11.82 -8.75
CA TRP A 35 2.74 -12.87 -9.51
C TRP A 35 2.03 -14.24 -9.40
N SER A 36 1.32 -14.56 -10.46
CA SER A 36 1.62 -15.79 -11.20
C SER A 36 1.29 -15.56 -12.66
N SER A 37 2.00 -16.29 -13.51
CA SER A 37 1.52 -16.57 -14.86
C SER A 37 1.80 -18.05 -15.14
N SER A 38 1.13 -18.94 -14.40
CA SER A 38 1.10 -20.36 -14.73
C SER A 38 0.15 -20.57 -15.91
N SER A 39 0.58 -21.37 -16.88
CA SER A 39 -0.11 -21.43 -18.15
C SER A 39 -1.34 -22.35 -18.09
N SER A 40 -2.48 -21.80 -18.48
CA SER A 40 -3.77 -22.44 -18.76
C SER A 40 -3.84 -23.98 -18.66
N LEU A 41 -4.72 -24.53 -17.79
CA LEU A 41 -5.69 -25.60 -18.11
C LEU A 41 -6.57 -25.99 -16.90
N ASN A 42 -7.90 -25.80 -17.05
CA ASN A 42 -8.99 -26.38 -16.24
C ASN A 42 -9.29 -25.79 -14.83
N PRO A 43 -10.21 -24.81 -14.71
CA PRO A 43 -10.60 -24.16 -13.44
C PRO A 43 -11.57 -25.01 -12.58
N GLN A 44 -11.29 -26.30 -12.39
CA GLN A 44 -12.18 -27.27 -11.71
C GLN A 44 -11.42 -28.28 -10.82
N ILE A 45 -10.20 -27.93 -10.36
CA ILE A 45 -9.36 -28.76 -9.50
C ILE A 45 -9.16 -28.04 -8.15
N PRO A 46 -9.30 -28.72 -6.98
CA PRO A 46 -9.30 -28.08 -5.67
C PRO A 46 -7.93 -27.53 -5.20
N PHE A 47 -7.96 -26.89 -4.03
CA PHE A 47 -6.97 -26.13 -3.22
C PHE A 47 -5.48 -26.56 -3.13
N GLU A 48 -4.96 -27.50 -3.93
CA GLU A 48 -3.74 -28.26 -3.57
C GLU A 48 -2.46 -27.98 -4.41
N ASN A 49 -2.49 -27.14 -5.45
CA ASN A 49 -1.36 -27.09 -6.40
C ASN A 49 -0.23 -26.11 -6.07
N CYS A 50 -0.45 -25.06 -5.28
CA CYS A 50 0.62 -24.19 -4.80
C CYS A 50 0.22 -23.56 -3.47
N ILE A 51 1.18 -23.48 -2.55
CA ILE A 51 1.00 -23.02 -1.17
C ILE A 51 2.23 -22.19 -0.80
N LEU A 52 2.04 -20.93 -0.42
CA LEU A 52 3.07 -20.13 0.22
C LEU A 52 3.29 -20.64 1.65
N SER A 53 4.54 -20.94 2.00
CA SER A 53 4.90 -21.35 3.35
C SER A 53 5.30 -20.14 4.20
N ASP A 54 6.23 -19.32 3.68
CA ASP A 54 6.87 -18.25 4.46
C ASP A 54 7.50 -17.15 3.57
N ILE A 55 7.66 -15.96 4.15
CA ILE A 55 8.20 -14.74 3.53
C ILE A 55 9.24 -14.11 4.47
N VAL A 56 10.38 -13.68 3.94
CA VAL A 56 11.37 -12.88 4.68
C VAL A 56 11.92 -11.76 3.80
N VAL A 57 12.39 -10.67 4.40
CA VAL A 57 12.88 -9.48 3.70
C VAL A 57 14.29 -9.17 4.18
N ASP A 58 15.19 -8.78 3.27
CA ASP A 58 16.54 -8.30 3.64
C ASP A 58 16.57 -6.79 3.89
N SER A 59 17.64 -6.32 4.54
CA SER A 59 17.89 -4.90 4.84
C SER A 59 17.98 -3.97 3.63
N TYR A 60 17.98 -4.51 2.40
CA TYR A 60 17.90 -3.73 1.17
C TYR A 60 16.48 -3.57 0.64
N GLY A 61 15.49 -4.30 1.19
CA GLY A 61 14.10 -4.35 0.74
C GLY A 61 13.79 -5.45 -0.28
N ASN A 62 14.68 -6.45 -0.47
CA ASN A 62 14.37 -7.59 -1.34
C ASN A 62 13.58 -8.64 -0.56
N THR A 63 12.50 -9.14 -1.15
CA THR A 63 11.68 -10.20 -0.56
C THR A 63 12.15 -11.57 -1.01
N TYR A 64 12.11 -12.54 -0.11
CA TYR A 64 12.34 -13.95 -0.38
C TYR A 64 11.09 -14.72 0.02
N VAL A 65 10.63 -15.62 -0.83
CA VAL A 65 9.52 -16.53 -0.52
C VAL A 65 9.93 -17.98 -0.64
N SER A 66 9.36 -18.81 0.23
CA SER A 66 9.41 -20.26 0.11
C SER A 66 8.01 -20.84 0.15
N GLY A 67 7.81 -21.95 -0.54
CA GLY A 67 6.53 -22.61 -0.57
C GLY A 67 6.63 -24.01 -1.14
N THR A 68 5.46 -24.61 -1.35
CA THR A 68 5.35 -25.95 -1.89
C THR A 68 4.38 -25.95 -3.07
N PHE A 69 4.70 -26.69 -4.14
CA PHE A 69 3.88 -26.72 -5.35
C PHE A 69 3.86 -28.12 -6.01
N THR A 70 2.82 -28.34 -6.80
CA THR A 70 2.73 -29.39 -7.83
C THR A 70 2.45 -28.72 -9.18
N SER A 71 2.76 -29.38 -10.29
CA SER A 71 2.59 -28.84 -11.66
C SER A 71 3.58 -27.70 -11.99
N GLU A 72 3.16 -26.66 -12.73
CA GLU A 72 3.99 -25.57 -13.27
C GLU A 72 3.72 -24.26 -12.52
N ILE A 73 4.77 -23.49 -12.20
CA ILE A 73 4.67 -22.14 -11.61
C ILE A 73 5.70 -21.19 -12.23
N GLY A 74 5.31 -19.92 -12.43
CA GLY A 74 6.10 -18.89 -13.11
C GLY A 74 6.63 -17.81 -12.17
N PHE A 75 7.95 -17.60 -12.20
CA PHE A 75 8.70 -16.58 -11.49
C PHE A 75 9.36 -15.63 -12.53
N GLY A 76 8.55 -14.75 -13.11
CA GLY A 76 8.97 -13.82 -14.17
C GLY A 76 9.34 -14.57 -15.45
N SER A 77 10.63 -14.59 -15.81
CA SER A 77 11.12 -15.39 -16.95
C SER A 77 11.55 -16.81 -16.57
N THR A 78 11.53 -17.15 -15.28
CA THR A 78 11.87 -18.48 -14.77
C THR A 78 10.59 -19.31 -14.61
N THR A 79 10.60 -20.55 -15.07
CA THR A 79 9.48 -21.49 -14.87
C THR A 79 9.97 -22.70 -14.11
N LEU A 80 9.30 -23.02 -13.00
CA LEU A 80 9.54 -24.21 -12.20
C LEU A 80 8.46 -25.26 -12.52
N ASN A 81 8.80 -26.54 -12.48
CA ASN A 81 7.86 -27.62 -12.77
C ASN A 81 8.11 -28.91 -11.98
N THR A 82 7.03 -29.61 -11.64
CA THR A 82 7.08 -31.03 -11.24
C THR A 82 6.72 -31.91 -12.43
N PHE A 83 7.31 -33.11 -12.51
CA PHE A 83 7.00 -34.12 -13.53
C PHE A 83 6.13 -35.27 -12.98
N THR A 84 5.73 -35.16 -11.72
CA THR A 84 4.87 -36.08 -10.98
C THR A 84 3.80 -35.26 -10.25
N ASP A 85 2.76 -35.94 -9.77
CA ASP A 85 1.73 -35.36 -8.89
C ASP A 85 2.27 -35.18 -7.43
N ASP A 86 3.58 -35.29 -7.21
CA ASP A 86 4.24 -35.09 -5.92
C ASP A 86 4.60 -33.62 -5.68
N TYR A 87 4.63 -33.23 -4.41
CA TYR A 87 4.97 -31.88 -3.97
C TYR A 87 6.48 -31.62 -4.03
N SER A 88 6.86 -30.46 -4.56
CA SER A 88 8.22 -29.93 -4.51
C SER A 88 8.27 -28.59 -3.78
N VAL A 89 9.39 -28.32 -3.11
CA VAL A 89 9.72 -27.03 -2.52
C VAL A 89 10.13 -26.05 -3.63
N PHE A 90 9.67 -24.81 -3.56
CA PHE A 90 10.26 -23.68 -4.28
C PHE A 90 10.87 -22.66 -3.29
N VAL A 91 11.87 -21.92 -3.76
CA VAL A 91 12.39 -20.71 -3.11
C VAL A 91 12.70 -19.69 -4.20
N ALA A 92 12.34 -18.42 -4.00
CA ALA A 92 12.56 -17.35 -4.97
C ALA A 92 12.87 -15.99 -4.33
N LYS A 93 13.57 -15.11 -5.07
CA LYS A 93 13.92 -13.73 -4.67
C LYS A 93 13.23 -12.71 -5.58
N PHE A 94 12.52 -11.78 -4.96
CA PHE A 94 12.02 -10.53 -5.50
C PHE A 94 13.02 -9.42 -5.20
N SER A 95 13.52 -8.73 -6.23
CA SER A 95 14.21 -7.46 -6.00
C SER A 95 13.19 -6.39 -5.58
N LYS A 96 13.63 -5.45 -4.75
CA LYS A 96 12.84 -4.25 -4.39
C LYS A 96 12.39 -3.36 -5.57
N SER A 97 12.89 -3.64 -6.77
CA SER A 97 12.63 -2.86 -7.99
C SER A 97 11.54 -3.46 -8.87
N GLY A 98 10.73 -4.38 -8.35
CA GLY A 98 9.63 -4.97 -9.12
C GLY A 98 10.05 -6.12 -10.06
N THR A 99 11.08 -6.90 -9.73
CA THR A 99 11.54 -8.00 -10.60
C THR A 99 11.96 -9.27 -9.86
N TRP A 100 11.54 -10.44 -10.37
CA TRP A 100 12.10 -11.73 -9.95
C TRP A 100 13.57 -11.86 -10.38
N ASP A 101 14.48 -11.98 -9.43
CA ASP A 101 15.91 -12.17 -9.69
C ASP A 101 16.23 -13.64 -10.01
N TRP A 102 15.76 -14.55 -9.16
CA TRP A 102 15.97 -15.99 -9.29
C TRP A 102 14.84 -16.78 -8.61
N ALA A 103 14.62 -18.01 -9.09
CA ALA A 103 13.77 -19.01 -8.44
C ALA A 103 14.38 -20.40 -8.63
N VAL A 104 14.31 -21.24 -7.59
CA VAL A 104 14.86 -22.60 -7.57
C VAL A 104 13.88 -23.57 -6.90
N GLN A 105 14.01 -24.85 -7.22
CA GLN A 105 13.13 -25.91 -6.71
C GLN A 105 13.90 -27.14 -6.23
N SER A 106 13.25 -27.93 -5.37
CA SER A 106 13.57 -29.35 -5.25
C SER A 106 13.10 -30.14 -6.48
N THR A 107 13.59 -31.37 -6.61
CA THR A 107 13.12 -32.36 -7.57
C THR A 107 13.16 -33.74 -6.93
N GLY A 108 12.27 -34.65 -7.31
CA GLY A 108 12.28 -36.02 -6.78
C GLY A 108 10.88 -36.50 -6.45
N ASP A 109 10.77 -37.15 -5.29
CA ASP A 109 9.51 -37.61 -4.70
C ASP A 109 8.82 -36.43 -3.98
N ASN A 110 8.51 -36.51 -2.69
CA ASN A 110 7.68 -35.52 -1.99
C ASN A 110 8.49 -34.70 -0.96
N ALA A 111 8.46 -33.37 -1.06
CA ALA A 111 9.04 -32.44 -0.09
C ALA A 111 8.16 -31.20 0.11
N HIS A 112 8.00 -30.77 1.37
CA HIS A 112 7.21 -29.61 1.78
C HIS A 112 8.08 -28.58 2.51
N SER A 113 7.93 -27.29 2.17
CA SER A 113 8.47 -26.18 2.95
C SER A 113 7.56 -25.86 4.15
N ARG A 114 8.10 -25.23 5.19
CA ARG A 114 7.36 -24.74 6.36
C ARG A 114 7.76 -23.33 6.78
N ALA A 115 9.04 -23.09 6.98
CA ALA A 115 9.55 -21.77 7.39
C ALA A 115 10.92 -21.46 6.78
N MET A 116 11.29 -20.18 6.77
CA MET A 116 12.50 -19.64 6.20
C MET A 116 13.10 -18.52 7.06
N THR A 117 14.42 -18.34 7.00
CA THR A 117 15.10 -17.22 7.66
C THR A 117 16.37 -16.83 6.90
N LEU A 118 16.70 -15.53 6.88
CA LEU A 118 17.99 -15.02 6.43
C LEU A 118 19.03 -15.16 7.54
N ASP A 119 20.26 -15.56 7.23
CA ASP A 119 21.37 -15.51 8.19
C ASP A 119 21.67 -14.08 8.64
N THR A 120 22.30 -13.89 9.79
CA THR A 120 22.62 -12.56 10.37
C THR A 120 23.46 -11.62 9.47
N ASN A 121 24.03 -12.12 8.37
CA ASN A 121 24.76 -11.33 7.37
C ASN A 121 24.02 -11.22 6.02
N GLU A 122 22.81 -11.77 5.93
CA GLU A 122 21.93 -11.79 4.74
C GLU A 122 22.56 -12.46 3.50
N THR A 123 23.55 -13.32 3.71
CA THR A 123 24.27 -14.05 2.64
C THR A 123 23.64 -15.40 2.31
N LYS A 124 22.89 -15.98 3.24
CA LYS A 124 22.22 -17.27 3.12
C LYS A 124 20.78 -17.20 3.58
N LEU A 125 19.93 -17.94 2.87
CA LEU A 125 18.64 -18.38 3.37
C LEU A 125 18.79 -19.77 3.98
N TYR A 126 18.09 -20.01 5.07
CA TYR A 126 17.81 -21.34 5.60
C TYR A 126 16.32 -21.61 5.44
N VAL A 127 15.98 -22.75 4.86
CA VAL A 127 14.59 -23.21 4.65
C VAL A 127 14.43 -24.54 5.36
N VAL A 128 13.35 -24.68 6.12
CA VAL A 128 13.03 -25.91 6.86
C VAL A 128 11.68 -26.47 6.42
N GLY A 129 11.51 -27.77 6.68
CA GLY A 129 10.28 -28.48 6.36
C GLY A 129 10.46 -29.98 6.54
N ASN A 130 9.75 -30.77 5.73
CA ASN A 130 9.81 -32.22 5.76
C ASN A 130 9.86 -32.84 4.35
N LEU A 131 10.32 -34.09 4.26
CA LEU A 131 10.40 -34.85 3.03
C LEU A 131 10.15 -36.35 3.23
N VAL A 132 9.68 -37.00 2.15
CA VAL A 132 9.49 -38.45 2.01
C VAL A 132 10.05 -38.88 0.65
N GLY A 133 10.67 -40.06 0.58
CA GLY A 133 11.29 -40.56 -0.64
C GLY A 133 12.61 -39.86 -0.94
N ASN A 134 13.02 -39.89 -2.20
CA ASN A 134 14.29 -39.40 -2.71
C ASN A 134 14.11 -37.99 -3.28
N ASN A 135 14.76 -37.02 -2.67
CA ASN A 135 14.68 -35.61 -3.03
C ASN A 135 16.08 -35.05 -3.35
N SER A 136 16.14 -34.17 -4.34
CA SER A 136 17.35 -33.56 -4.86
C SER A 136 17.19 -32.04 -4.93
N PHE A 137 18.09 -31.34 -4.25
CA PHE A 137 18.18 -29.89 -4.16
C PHE A 137 19.42 -29.46 -4.94
N GLY A 138 19.27 -29.35 -6.26
CA GLY A 138 20.40 -29.25 -7.19
C GLY A 138 21.32 -30.47 -7.10
N GLY A 139 22.54 -30.28 -6.56
CA GLY A 139 23.53 -31.34 -6.35
C GLY A 139 23.48 -32.04 -4.98
N TYR A 140 22.59 -31.63 -4.08
CA TYR A 140 22.46 -32.16 -2.73
C TYR A 140 21.28 -33.13 -2.65
N PHE A 141 21.48 -34.30 -2.04
CA PHE A 141 20.48 -35.37 -2.03
C PHE A 141 20.06 -35.70 -0.59
N ALA A 142 18.75 -35.85 -0.38
CA ALA A 142 18.15 -36.37 0.84
C ALA A 142 17.22 -37.54 0.48
N SER A 143 17.21 -38.58 1.30
CA SER A 143 16.34 -39.75 1.08
C SER A 143 15.83 -40.29 2.40
N SER A 144 14.53 -40.50 2.50
CA SER A 144 13.87 -41.06 3.67
C SER A 144 12.74 -42.01 3.29
N VAL A 145 12.51 -43.04 4.11
CA VAL A 145 11.36 -43.94 3.96
C VAL A 145 10.14 -43.39 4.72
N ASP A 146 10.39 -42.86 5.92
CA ASP A 146 9.40 -42.17 6.75
C ASP A 146 9.45 -40.64 6.50
N LYS A 147 8.47 -39.86 6.96
CA LYS A 147 8.50 -38.39 6.85
C LYS A 147 9.57 -37.82 7.78
N ASN A 148 10.60 -37.18 7.24
CA ASN A 148 11.71 -36.63 8.03
C ASN A 148 11.94 -35.15 7.76
N MET A 149 12.36 -34.43 8.80
CA MET A 149 12.72 -33.02 8.70
C MET A 149 13.94 -32.79 7.80
N PHE A 150 14.02 -31.60 7.19
CA PHE A 150 15.25 -31.10 6.58
C PHE A 150 15.55 -29.67 7.01
N VAL A 151 16.83 -29.31 6.96
CA VAL A 151 17.30 -27.92 6.94
C VAL A 151 18.12 -27.73 5.68
N LEU A 152 17.64 -26.89 4.78
CA LEU A 152 18.28 -26.54 3.51
C LEU A 152 18.94 -25.17 3.67
N SER A 153 20.12 -24.97 3.09
CA SER A 153 20.78 -23.67 3.01
C SER A 153 21.01 -23.28 1.55
N ILE A 154 20.78 -22.01 1.22
CA ILE A 154 20.80 -21.45 -0.14
C ILE A 154 21.53 -20.10 -0.09
N GLY A 155 22.33 -19.75 -1.10
CA GLY A 155 22.93 -18.41 -1.18
C GLY A 155 21.90 -17.35 -1.59
N ALA A 156 21.65 -16.34 -0.74
CA ALA A 156 20.57 -15.36 -0.90
C ALA A 156 20.66 -14.58 -2.23
N ASP A 157 21.85 -14.18 -2.68
CA ASP A 157 22.01 -13.46 -3.96
C ASP A 157 21.91 -14.34 -5.21
N THR A 158 21.97 -15.67 -5.08
CA THR A 158 22.25 -16.57 -6.24
C THR A 158 21.25 -17.70 -6.43
N GLY A 159 20.41 -18.00 -5.43
CA GLY A 159 19.59 -19.21 -5.41
C GLY A 159 20.40 -20.52 -5.35
N GLU A 160 21.73 -20.47 -5.23
CA GLU A 160 22.57 -21.65 -5.28
C GLU A 160 22.46 -22.44 -3.96
N PHE A 161 21.92 -23.67 -4.02
CA PHE A 161 21.92 -24.60 -2.88
C PHE A 161 23.33 -24.80 -2.33
N LYS A 162 23.50 -24.73 -1.00
CA LYS A 162 24.81 -24.78 -0.31
C LYS A 162 24.99 -26.03 0.55
N ASN A 163 23.93 -26.49 1.22
CA ASN A 163 23.94 -27.74 1.99
C ASN A 163 22.52 -28.17 2.37
N ILE A 164 22.35 -29.46 2.68
CA ILE A 164 21.14 -30.00 3.31
C ILE A 164 21.52 -30.86 4.52
N TYR A 165 20.79 -30.67 5.63
CA TYR A 165 20.94 -31.43 6.87
C TYR A 165 19.65 -32.19 7.15
N THR A 166 19.76 -33.48 7.43
CA THR A 166 18.63 -34.36 7.79
C THR A 166 19.00 -35.24 8.99
N PRO A 167 18.02 -35.85 9.67
CA PRO A 167 18.26 -36.92 10.63
C PRO A 167 19.01 -38.11 10.01
N SER A 168 19.64 -38.94 10.85
CA SER A 168 20.36 -40.12 10.39
C SER A 168 19.41 -41.30 10.12
N SER A 169 19.40 -41.81 8.89
CA SER A 169 18.51 -42.90 8.43
C SER A 169 18.96 -44.32 8.86
N SER A 170 19.75 -44.43 9.93
CA SER A 170 20.46 -45.67 10.30
C SER A 170 19.63 -46.71 11.07
N ILE A 171 18.33 -46.46 11.29
CA ILE A 171 17.42 -47.31 12.07
C ILE A 171 16.16 -47.57 11.23
N SER A 172 15.72 -48.84 11.14
CA SER A 172 14.54 -49.27 10.38
C SER A 172 13.20 -48.98 11.08
N SER A 173 13.14 -47.85 11.76
CA SER A 173 12.01 -47.31 12.53
C SER A 173 12.39 -45.86 12.90
N SER A 174 12.67 -45.02 11.90
CA SER A 174 13.32 -43.72 12.11
C SER A 174 12.42 -42.66 12.72
N GLY A 175 11.15 -42.98 12.94
CA GLY A 175 10.17 -42.02 13.41
C GLY A 175 9.73 -41.08 12.31
N ILE A 176 8.81 -40.20 12.69
CA ILE A 176 8.42 -39.06 11.87
C ILE A 176 9.08 -37.81 12.48
N SER A 177 9.54 -36.88 11.66
CA SER A 177 9.96 -35.56 12.13
C SER A 177 9.55 -34.46 11.16
N ASN A 178 9.18 -33.30 11.70
CA ASN A 178 8.92 -32.07 10.96
C ASN A 178 9.73 -30.94 11.58
N ALA A 179 10.32 -30.08 10.76
CA ALA A 179 10.76 -28.77 11.22
C ALA A 179 9.72 -27.74 10.76
N GLU A 180 9.11 -27.06 11.73
CA GLU A 180 8.00 -26.14 11.51
C GLU A 180 8.46 -24.69 11.53
N ALA A 181 9.47 -24.36 12.34
CA ALA A 181 10.00 -23.00 12.47
C ALA A 181 11.53 -22.97 12.50
N VAL A 182 12.09 -21.84 12.05
CA VAL A 182 13.54 -21.60 11.96
C VAL A 182 13.86 -20.12 12.18
N ILE A 183 14.92 -19.81 12.93
CA ILE A 183 15.52 -18.46 12.98
C ILE A 183 17.04 -18.53 12.91
N ALA A 184 17.65 -17.46 12.40
CA ALA A 184 19.10 -17.32 12.37
C ALA A 184 19.74 -17.23 13.75
N ARG A 185 20.97 -17.75 13.84
CA ARG A 185 21.79 -17.70 15.04
C ARG A 185 22.81 -16.58 14.98
N THR A 186 22.92 -15.83 16.06
CA THR A 186 24.06 -14.94 16.32
C THR A 186 25.36 -15.75 16.29
N GLY A 187 26.18 -15.56 15.25
CA GLY A 187 27.40 -16.34 15.02
C GLY A 187 27.33 -17.37 13.87
N GLY A 188 26.17 -17.52 13.23
CA GLY A 188 25.97 -18.34 12.03
C GLY A 188 25.27 -19.68 12.28
N GLY A 189 24.50 -20.14 11.29
CA GLY A 189 23.58 -21.26 11.42
C GLY A 189 22.19 -20.84 11.91
N VAL A 190 21.41 -21.80 12.40
CA VAL A 190 19.98 -21.63 12.75
C VAL A 190 19.57 -22.40 14.00
N TYR A 191 18.58 -21.86 14.72
CA TYR A 191 17.76 -22.62 15.66
C TYR A 191 16.52 -23.12 14.91
N ILE A 192 16.13 -24.38 15.16
CA ILE A 192 14.99 -25.05 14.54
C ILE A 192 14.07 -25.54 15.66
N ALA A 193 12.76 -25.44 15.48
CA ALA A 193 11.78 -26.20 16.26
C ALA A 193 10.76 -26.91 15.38
N GLY A 194 10.06 -27.86 15.98
CA GLY A 194 9.05 -28.69 15.34
C GLY A 194 8.67 -29.86 16.22
N GLU A 195 8.22 -30.94 15.59
CA GLU A 195 7.74 -32.16 16.25
C GLU A 195 8.49 -33.41 15.77
N TYR A 196 8.56 -34.42 16.63
CA TYR A 196 8.99 -35.76 16.23
C TYR A 196 8.24 -36.89 16.96
N GLU A 197 8.12 -38.03 16.29
CA GLU A 197 7.62 -39.30 16.82
C GLU A 197 8.75 -40.35 16.82
N LEU A 198 8.68 -41.33 17.72
CA LEU A 198 9.64 -42.43 17.92
C LEU A 198 11.05 -41.96 18.30
N THR A 199 11.91 -41.50 17.37
CA THR A 199 13.32 -41.16 17.70
C THR A 199 13.93 -40.19 16.69
N LEU A 200 14.14 -38.94 17.11
CA LEU A 200 14.93 -37.98 16.34
C LEU A 200 16.43 -38.12 16.65
N ASN A 201 17.21 -38.53 15.65
CA ASN A 201 18.67 -38.71 15.74
C ASN A 201 19.39 -37.75 14.79
N LEU A 202 19.86 -36.63 15.35
CA LEU A 202 20.57 -35.57 14.64
C LEU A 202 22.09 -35.88 14.58
N PRO A 203 22.71 -35.96 13.39
CA PRO A 203 24.11 -36.38 13.24
C PRO A 203 25.11 -35.55 14.07
N GLY A 204 25.79 -36.21 15.01
CA GLY A 204 26.89 -35.63 15.80
C GLY A 204 26.57 -35.38 17.26
N ILE A 205 25.29 -35.39 17.64
CA ILE A 205 24.82 -35.18 19.02
C ILE A 205 24.08 -36.40 19.57
N SER A 206 23.66 -36.35 20.84
CA SER A 206 22.84 -37.40 21.46
C SER A 206 21.44 -37.44 20.82
N PRO A 207 20.86 -38.63 20.57
CA PRO A 207 19.47 -38.72 20.10
C PRO A 207 18.49 -38.27 21.19
N LEU A 208 17.37 -37.70 20.77
CA LEU A 208 16.29 -37.29 21.68
C LEU A 208 15.54 -38.52 22.26
N PRO A 209 14.80 -38.36 23.37
CA PRO A 209 14.06 -39.44 24.02
C PRO A 209 13.09 -40.16 23.10
N PHE A 210 12.88 -41.46 23.37
CA PHE A 210 11.91 -42.26 22.61
C PHE A 210 10.47 -41.87 22.95
N THR A 211 9.63 -41.68 21.93
CA THR A 211 8.18 -41.43 22.09
C THR A 211 7.39 -42.68 21.66
N ASP A 212 6.36 -43.08 22.42
CA ASP A 212 5.59 -44.31 22.16
C ASP A 212 4.21 -43.99 21.56
N GLY A 213 4.21 -43.62 20.28
CA GLY A 213 2.99 -43.30 19.52
C GLY A 213 2.38 -41.92 19.78
N HIS A 214 3.22 -40.95 20.17
CA HIS A 214 2.88 -39.55 20.41
C HIS A 214 3.96 -38.62 19.84
N THR A 215 3.61 -37.39 19.48
CA THR A 215 4.61 -36.38 19.08
C THR A 215 5.15 -35.63 20.29
N ASN A 216 6.46 -35.39 20.31
CA ASN A 216 7.10 -34.46 21.23
C ASN A 216 7.59 -33.24 20.44
N ALA A 217 7.43 -32.05 21.01
CA ALA A 217 8.05 -30.85 20.50
C ALA A 217 9.57 -30.91 20.74
N PHE A 218 10.37 -30.49 19.76
CA PHE A 218 11.83 -30.38 19.89
C PHE A 218 12.34 -29.01 19.50
N VAL A 219 13.52 -28.69 20.01
CA VAL A 219 14.32 -27.54 19.60
C VAL A 219 15.76 -28.00 19.39
N ALA A 220 16.36 -27.60 18.27
CA ALA A 220 17.69 -27.99 17.88
C ALA A 220 18.52 -26.80 17.39
N SER A 221 19.83 -26.90 17.62
CA SER A 221 20.82 -25.89 17.25
C SER A 221 21.77 -26.44 16.20
N LEU A 222 21.84 -25.74 15.06
CA LEU A 222 22.70 -26.06 13.93
C LEU A 222 23.68 -24.92 13.70
N SER A 223 24.97 -25.20 13.57
CA SER A 223 25.97 -24.26 13.07
C SER A 223 26.54 -24.70 11.73
N GLU A 224 27.41 -23.87 11.15
CA GLU A 224 28.19 -24.19 9.94
C GLU A 224 29.01 -25.49 10.06
N LEU A 225 29.27 -25.97 11.29
CA LEU A 225 30.01 -27.20 11.57
C LEU A 225 29.12 -28.44 11.74
N GLY A 226 27.80 -28.27 11.86
CA GLY A 226 26.84 -29.34 12.13
C GLY A 226 25.95 -29.07 13.35
N TRP A 227 25.23 -30.09 13.79
CA TRP A 227 24.36 -30.03 14.96
C TRP A 227 25.17 -29.87 16.25
N GLU A 228 24.74 -28.98 17.15
CA GLU A 228 25.48 -28.64 18.38
C GLU A 228 24.76 -29.11 19.65
N TRP A 229 23.45 -28.90 19.72
CA TRP A 229 22.61 -29.40 20.81
C TRP A 229 21.17 -29.61 20.34
N SER A 230 20.42 -30.42 21.08
CA SER A 230 18.97 -30.57 20.95
C SER A 230 18.32 -30.83 22.30
N THR A 231 17.08 -30.40 22.46
CA THR A 231 16.25 -30.60 23.64
C THR A 231 14.79 -30.82 23.20
N SER A 232 13.96 -31.40 24.05
CA SER A 232 12.56 -31.72 23.72
C SER A 232 11.62 -31.66 24.91
N THR A 233 10.33 -31.71 24.63
CA THR A 233 9.32 -32.11 25.62
C THR A 233 9.40 -33.61 25.92
N SER A 234 8.64 -34.04 26.94
CA SER A 234 8.39 -35.44 27.28
C SER A 234 7.19 -35.61 28.21
N CYS A 235 6.58 -36.79 28.17
CA CYS A 235 5.45 -37.19 29.01
C CYS A 235 5.70 -36.98 30.52
N HIS A 236 4.83 -36.25 31.21
CA HIS A 236 4.91 -36.11 32.67
C HIS A 236 4.29 -37.31 33.39
N LEU A 237 5.07 -38.04 34.21
CA LEU A 237 4.60 -39.17 35.03
C LEU A 237 3.85 -40.28 34.25
N SER A 238 4.25 -40.53 33.00
CA SER A 238 3.58 -41.47 32.08
C SER A 238 2.19 -41.04 31.60
N ILE A 239 1.83 -39.76 31.79
CA ILE A 239 0.77 -39.09 31.04
C ILE A 239 1.44 -38.47 29.82
N CYS A 240 1.00 -38.86 28.63
CA CYS A 240 1.49 -38.36 27.35
C CYS A 240 0.34 -37.68 26.61
N GLY A 241 0.68 -36.69 25.79
CA GLY A 241 -0.17 -36.12 24.76
C GLY A 241 0.70 -35.84 23.54
N ASP A 242 0.07 -35.31 22.50
CA ASP A 242 0.81 -34.81 21.34
C ASP A 242 1.23 -33.36 21.63
N GLU A 243 2.48 -33.04 21.30
CA GLU A 243 3.11 -31.74 21.54
C GLU A 243 3.87 -31.30 20.28
N ASN A 244 3.68 -30.05 19.86
CA ASN A 244 4.32 -29.49 18.68
C ASN A 244 4.84 -28.07 18.96
N ALA A 245 6.01 -27.72 18.44
CA ALA A 245 6.57 -26.37 18.47
C ALA A 245 6.47 -25.74 17.09
N THR A 246 5.61 -24.74 16.94
CA THR A 246 5.20 -24.19 15.64
C THR A 246 5.86 -22.87 15.29
N SER A 247 6.40 -22.14 16.27
CA SER A 247 7.06 -20.85 16.05
C SER A 247 8.15 -20.61 17.10
N LEU A 248 9.16 -19.80 16.76
CA LEU A 248 10.25 -19.47 17.68
C LEU A 248 10.91 -18.12 17.34
N THR A 249 11.48 -17.47 18.35
CA THR A 249 12.19 -16.19 18.26
C THR A 249 13.36 -16.15 19.27
N LEU A 250 14.17 -15.09 19.25
CA LEU A 250 15.14 -14.81 20.33
C LEU A 250 14.58 -13.78 21.30
N ASP A 251 14.63 -14.07 22.60
CA ASP A 251 14.34 -13.06 23.62
C ASP A 251 15.44 -11.97 23.69
N HIS A 252 15.19 -10.92 24.46
CA HIS A 252 16.13 -9.80 24.65
C HIS A 252 17.48 -10.19 25.28
N ASN A 253 17.62 -11.41 25.82
CA ASN A 253 18.86 -11.96 26.36
C ASN A 253 19.57 -12.88 25.36
N GLY A 254 18.97 -13.16 24.20
CA GLY A 254 19.44 -14.11 23.20
C GLY A 254 19.12 -15.57 23.53
N ASN A 255 18.18 -15.85 24.43
CA ASN A 255 17.60 -17.19 24.65
C ASN A 255 16.60 -17.51 23.54
N VAL A 256 16.38 -18.79 23.25
CA VAL A 256 15.34 -19.20 22.30
C VAL A 256 14.00 -19.24 23.01
N ALA A 257 13.04 -18.42 22.56
CA ALA A 257 11.65 -18.47 22.99
C ALA A 257 10.83 -19.21 21.93
N VAL A 258 10.07 -20.22 22.34
CA VAL A 258 9.35 -21.14 21.45
C VAL A 258 7.88 -21.16 21.81
N LEU A 259 7.03 -21.04 20.80
CA LEU A 259 5.58 -21.15 20.88
C LEU A 259 5.15 -22.50 20.30
N GLY A 260 4.16 -23.12 20.93
CA GLY A 260 3.65 -24.40 20.49
C GLY A 260 2.31 -24.77 21.14
N GLU A 261 1.90 -26.01 20.93
CA GLU A 261 0.67 -26.60 21.48
C GLU A 261 0.96 -27.89 22.24
N MET A 262 0.17 -28.15 23.29
CA MET A 262 0.22 -29.37 24.09
C MET A 262 -1.19 -29.88 24.42
N VAL A 263 -1.36 -31.21 24.44
CA VAL A 263 -2.66 -31.87 24.72
C VAL A 263 -2.70 -32.51 26.12
N ALA A 264 -1.58 -32.55 26.85
CA ALA A 264 -1.49 -33.24 28.14
C ALA A 264 -0.47 -32.61 29.11
N ASN A 265 -0.13 -33.33 30.17
CA ASN A 265 0.90 -32.89 31.12
C ASN A 265 2.29 -33.12 30.54
N THR A 266 3.04 -32.04 30.34
CA THR A 266 4.28 -32.02 29.58
C THR A 266 5.45 -31.55 30.43
N THR A 267 6.60 -32.22 30.30
CA THR A 267 7.87 -31.83 30.94
C THR A 267 8.83 -31.30 29.87
N PHE A 268 9.31 -30.07 30.02
CA PHE A 268 10.09 -29.35 29.01
C PHE A 268 11.60 -29.43 29.34
N GLY A 269 12.41 -29.98 28.44
CA GLY A 269 13.86 -30.12 28.64
C GLY A 269 14.33 -31.55 28.92
N ALA A 270 13.84 -32.53 28.16
CA ALA A 270 13.93 -33.96 28.47
C ALA A 270 15.32 -34.63 28.31
N ASN A 271 16.40 -33.89 28.52
CA ASN A 271 17.76 -34.45 28.59
C ASN A 271 17.99 -35.10 29.97
N ALA A 272 18.78 -36.18 30.03
CA ALA A 272 18.88 -37.04 31.24
C ALA A 272 19.42 -36.35 32.52
N ASP A 273 19.97 -35.14 32.38
CA ASP A 273 20.52 -34.31 33.45
C ASP A 273 19.62 -33.11 33.83
N ASP A 274 18.52 -32.86 33.10
CA ASP A 274 17.57 -31.76 33.34
C ASP A 274 16.17 -32.30 33.68
N ALA A 275 15.60 -31.79 34.76
CA ALA A 275 14.21 -32.00 35.15
C ALA A 275 13.52 -30.65 35.06
N GLY A 276 13.43 -30.14 33.83
CA GLY A 276 12.93 -28.81 33.53
C GLY A 276 11.45 -28.60 33.87
N PRO A 277 10.90 -27.42 33.57
CA PRO A 277 9.56 -27.03 34.00
C PRO A 277 8.48 -28.00 33.49
N VAL A 278 7.45 -28.16 34.31
CA VAL A 278 6.31 -29.04 34.05
C VAL A 278 5.06 -28.20 33.94
N LEU A 279 4.33 -28.38 32.84
CA LEU A 279 2.99 -27.85 32.68
C LEU A 279 1.96 -28.97 32.83
N LEU A 280 0.78 -28.60 33.31
CA LEU A 280 -0.34 -29.50 33.52
C LEU A 280 -1.44 -29.08 32.54
N GLY A 281 -1.74 -29.93 31.56
CA GLY A 281 -2.75 -29.62 30.54
C GLY A 281 -4.15 -29.48 31.13
N ALA A 282 -4.93 -28.55 30.59
CA ALA A 282 -6.27 -28.20 31.02
C ALA A 282 -7.23 -28.18 29.82
N GLY A 283 -8.26 -29.02 29.84
CA GLY A 283 -9.24 -29.07 28.76
C GLY A 283 -8.78 -29.96 27.59
N PHE A 284 -8.48 -29.35 26.44
CA PHE A 284 -8.20 -30.04 25.17
C PHE A 284 -6.77 -29.80 24.67
N THR A 285 -6.54 -28.64 24.03
CA THR A 285 -5.24 -28.23 23.49
C THR A 285 -4.94 -26.85 24.05
N ASP A 286 -3.87 -26.74 24.83
CA ASP A 286 -3.36 -25.49 25.38
C ASP A 286 -2.18 -24.99 24.52
N VAL A 287 -2.04 -23.66 24.38
CA VAL A 287 -0.85 -23.04 23.78
C VAL A 287 0.22 -22.86 24.86
N PHE A 288 1.46 -23.24 24.58
CA PHE A 288 2.60 -23.07 25.48
C PHE A 288 3.64 -22.07 24.95
N VAL A 289 4.36 -21.43 25.87
CA VAL A 289 5.62 -20.72 25.61
C VAL A 289 6.73 -21.36 26.42
N TRP A 290 7.80 -21.78 25.75
CA TRP A 290 8.98 -22.41 26.35
C TRP A 290 10.23 -21.59 26.03
N THR A 291 10.99 -21.20 27.05
CA THR A 291 12.27 -20.48 26.88
C THR A 291 13.45 -21.38 27.22
N ILE A 292 14.49 -21.34 26.38
CA ILE A 292 15.65 -22.24 26.41
C ILE A 292 16.92 -21.41 26.32
N ASN A 293 17.89 -21.73 27.17
CA ASN A 293 19.22 -21.15 27.09
C ASN A 293 19.90 -21.57 25.76
N SER A 294 20.21 -20.58 24.94
CA SER A 294 20.70 -20.80 23.57
C SER A 294 22.13 -21.39 23.48
N VAL A 295 22.86 -21.40 24.60
CA VAL A 295 24.24 -21.90 24.70
C VAL A 295 24.30 -23.36 25.15
N ASP A 296 23.49 -23.75 26.13
CA ASP A 296 23.58 -25.05 26.81
C ASP A 296 22.31 -25.92 26.77
N SER A 297 21.25 -25.46 26.10
CA SER A 297 19.97 -26.18 25.88
C SER A 297 19.10 -26.43 27.11
N PHE A 298 19.45 -25.89 28.28
CA PHE A 298 18.61 -26.01 29.48
C PHE A 298 17.34 -25.17 29.37
N SER A 299 16.24 -25.71 29.88
CA SER A 299 14.97 -24.98 30.00
C SER A 299 15.06 -23.89 31.05
N ILE A 300 14.60 -22.68 30.72
CA ILE A 300 14.56 -21.52 31.63
C ILE A 300 13.17 -21.41 32.25
N ASN A 301 12.13 -21.22 31.43
CA ASN A 301 10.72 -21.18 31.83
C ASN A 301 9.87 -21.98 30.83
N ALA A 302 8.73 -22.49 31.29
CA ALA A 302 7.63 -22.84 30.42
C ALA A 302 6.33 -22.35 31.07
N ILE A 303 5.39 -21.87 30.26
CA ILE A 303 4.03 -21.49 30.65
C ILE A 303 3.04 -21.93 29.58
N SER A 304 1.75 -21.99 29.93
CA SER A 304 0.67 -22.23 28.96
C SER A 304 -0.56 -21.40 29.27
N THR A 305 -1.49 -21.38 28.30
CA THR A 305 -2.90 -21.19 28.61
C THR A 305 -3.37 -22.24 29.63
N ASN A 306 -4.34 -21.87 30.46
CA ASN A 306 -4.95 -22.78 31.45
C ASN A 306 -6.45 -22.85 31.19
N SER A 307 -6.81 -23.49 30.08
CA SER A 307 -8.10 -23.28 29.43
C SER A 307 -9.13 -24.38 29.71
N THR A 308 -10.32 -24.21 29.12
CA THR A 308 -11.21 -25.34 28.83
C THR A 308 -11.60 -25.40 27.35
N GLY A 309 -11.10 -24.46 26.55
CA GLY A 309 -11.27 -24.41 25.10
C GLY A 309 -10.30 -25.32 24.34
N VAL A 310 -10.17 -24.98 23.05
CA VAL A 310 -9.13 -25.48 22.14
C VAL A 310 -8.38 -24.26 21.66
N GLU A 311 -7.09 -24.19 21.94
CA GLU A 311 -6.19 -23.16 21.42
C GLU A 311 -5.23 -23.73 20.38
N THR A 312 -4.79 -22.87 19.47
CA THR A 312 -3.84 -23.17 18.40
C THR A 312 -2.87 -21.99 18.26
N PRO A 313 -1.55 -22.21 18.23
CA PRO A 313 -0.56 -21.15 18.09
C PRO A 313 -0.48 -20.63 16.65
N ALA A 314 -0.18 -19.35 16.46
CA ALA A 314 0.17 -18.79 15.16
C ALA A 314 1.66 -18.43 15.08
N LYS A 315 2.09 -17.37 15.77
CA LYS A 315 3.47 -16.84 15.66
C LYS A 315 3.92 -16.19 16.97
N ILE A 316 5.23 -16.25 17.25
CA ILE A 316 5.88 -15.52 18.36
C ILE A 316 7.01 -14.63 17.83
N ILE A 317 7.05 -13.39 18.31
CA ILE A 317 8.10 -12.40 17.99
C ILE A 317 8.56 -11.72 19.28
N ALA A 318 9.76 -11.14 19.26
CA ALA A 318 10.29 -10.36 20.38
C ALA A 318 10.20 -8.86 20.09
N LEU A 319 9.79 -8.09 21.10
CA LEU A 319 9.58 -6.64 21.02
C LEU A 319 10.20 -5.97 22.24
N GLY A 320 11.47 -5.57 22.12
CA GLY A 320 12.24 -5.11 23.27
C GLY A 320 12.39 -6.23 24.32
N GLU A 321 11.99 -5.96 25.56
CA GLU A 321 11.99 -6.98 26.65
C GLU A 321 10.75 -7.90 26.63
N GLU A 322 9.78 -7.64 25.74
CA GLU A 322 8.51 -8.38 25.66
C GLU A 322 8.55 -9.47 24.60
N LEU A 323 7.76 -10.53 24.80
CA LEU A 323 7.40 -11.50 23.78
C LEU A 323 5.96 -11.24 23.35
N ILE A 324 5.74 -11.03 22.06
CA ILE A 324 4.40 -10.90 21.48
C ILE A 324 4.00 -12.25 20.90
N ILE A 325 2.84 -12.73 21.30
CA ILE A 325 2.33 -14.07 20.98
C ILE A 325 0.99 -13.92 20.30
N SER A 326 0.80 -14.61 19.18
CA SER A 326 -0.48 -14.72 18.51
C SER A 326 -0.94 -16.18 18.35
N GLY A 327 -2.24 -16.33 18.18
CA GLY A 327 -2.88 -17.62 17.94
C GLY A 327 -4.38 -17.50 17.82
N ASN A 328 -5.06 -18.65 17.80
CA ASN A 328 -6.49 -18.76 17.59
C ASN A 328 -7.11 -19.71 18.62
N PHE A 329 -8.36 -19.47 19.02
CA PHE A 329 -9.03 -20.25 20.05
C PHE A 329 -10.53 -20.44 19.85
N VAL A 330 -11.07 -21.48 20.47
CA VAL A 330 -12.51 -21.78 20.55
C VAL A 330 -12.85 -22.15 22.00
N GLY A 331 -13.77 -21.42 22.62
CA GLY A 331 -14.19 -21.60 24.02
C GLY A 331 -13.64 -20.51 24.95
N GLU A 332 -13.26 -20.91 26.16
CA GLU A 332 -12.68 -20.02 27.19
C GLU A 332 -11.18 -20.29 27.34
N MET A 333 -10.38 -19.24 27.21
CA MET A 333 -8.92 -19.24 27.41
C MET A 333 -8.54 -18.38 28.61
N ASN A 334 -7.61 -18.88 29.43
CA ASN A 334 -7.05 -18.13 30.55
C ASN A 334 -5.54 -17.86 30.37
N LEU A 335 -5.17 -16.59 30.42
CA LEU A 335 -3.81 -16.06 30.33
C LEU A 335 -3.44 -15.43 31.68
N SER A 336 -3.05 -16.28 32.63
CA SER A 336 -2.69 -15.95 34.02
C SER A 336 -3.66 -15.01 34.74
N GLY A 337 -4.96 -15.23 34.55
CA GLY A 337 -6.05 -14.46 35.16
C GLY A 337 -6.79 -13.52 34.21
N ILE A 338 -6.24 -13.22 33.03
CA ILE A 338 -6.99 -12.61 31.93
C ILE A 338 -7.84 -13.72 31.29
N ASN A 339 -9.17 -13.57 31.32
CA ASN A 339 -10.10 -14.57 30.79
C ASN A 339 -10.72 -14.03 29.50
N VAL A 340 -10.37 -14.62 28.35
CA VAL A 340 -10.98 -14.30 27.06
C VAL A 340 -11.88 -15.44 26.60
N SER A 341 -12.90 -15.12 25.81
CA SER A 341 -13.88 -16.09 25.32
C SER A 341 -14.21 -15.85 23.85
N SER A 342 -14.30 -16.92 23.07
CA SER A 342 -14.64 -16.84 21.64
C SER A 342 -16.12 -16.51 21.44
N TYR A 343 -16.44 -15.63 20.49
CA TYR A 343 -17.83 -15.24 20.26
C TYR A 343 -18.59 -16.29 19.40
N GLY A 344 -19.88 -16.51 19.70
CA GLY A 344 -20.81 -17.17 18.75
C GLY A 344 -20.89 -18.71 18.77
N GLY A 345 -20.00 -19.43 19.46
CA GLY A 345 -20.08 -20.89 19.63
C GLY A 345 -18.82 -21.63 19.18
N PRO A 346 -18.88 -22.63 18.28
CA PRO A 346 -17.72 -23.41 17.82
C PRO A 346 -16.87 -22.65 16.79
N VAL A 347 -16.85 -21.32 16.88
CA VAL A 347 -16.26 -20.40 15.92
C VAL A 347 -14.94 -19.91 16.50
N SER A 348 -13.89 -19.87 15.67
CA SER A 348 -12.57 -19.46 16.13
C SER A 348 -12.43 -17.93 16.18
N SER A 349 -11.72 -17.49 17.22
CA SER A 349 -11.34 -16.11 17.47
C SER A 349 -9.80 -16.02 17.50
N GLY A 350 -9.24 -14.96 16.93
CA GLY A 350 -7.81 -14.67 17.04
C GLY A 350 -7.46 -13.96 18.34
N PHE A 351 -6.22 -14.10 18.81
CA PHE A 351 -5.65 -13.28 19.87
C PHE A 351 -4.23 -12.83 19.56
N VAL A 352 -3.86 -11.68 20.12
CA VAL A 352 -2.47 -11.20 20.26
C VAL A 352 -2.27 -10.79 21.72
N GLY A 353 -1.16 -11.14 22.35
CA GLY A 353 -0.85 -10.72 23.71
C GLY A 353 0.63 -10.45 23.92
N SER A 354 0.92 -9.48 24.80
CA SER A 354 2.27 -9.17 25.26
C SER A 354 2.56 -9.91 26.57
N LEU A 355 3.70 -10.60 26.60
CA LEU A 355 4.19 -11.41 27.71
C LEU A 355 5.57 -10.92 28.15
N THR A 356 5.75 -10.76 29.46
CA THR A 356 7.07 -10.58 30.10
C THR A 356 7.32 -11.63 31.18
N PHE A 357 8.59 -11.92 31.45
CA PHE A 357 9.01 -12.84 32.52
C PHE A 357 9.72 -12.11 33.66
N ASN A 358 9.07 -12.03 34.81
CA ASN A 358 9.66 -11.56 36.06
C ASN A 358 10.36 -12.73 36.77
N GLY A 359 11.48 -13.17 36.20
CA GLY A 359 12.22 -14.35 36.64
C GLY A 359 11.54 -15.65 36.19
N GLN A 360 10.83 -16.31 37.11
CA GLN A 360 10.06 -17.54 36.86
C GLN A 360 8.54 -17.30 36.86
N GLN A 361 8.11 -16.05 37.06
CA GLN A 361 6.71 -15.66 37.03
C GLN A 361 6.42 -14.91 35.73
N GLU A 362 5.40 -15.34 35.02
CA GLU A 362 4.86 -14.67 33.85
C GLU A 362 4.01 -13.44 34.22
N ASN A 363 4.00 -12.46 33.31
CA ASN A 363 3.12 -11.31 33.37
C ASN A 363 2.61 -11.00 31.97
N TRP A 364 1.32 -11.26 31.73
CA TRP A 364 0.64 -10.82 30.53
C TRP A 364 0.31 -9.34 30.68
N ASN A 365 1.02 -8.49 29.95
CA ASN A 365 0.89 -7.02 30.05
C ASN A 365 -0.47 -6.56 29.53
N TRP A 366 -0.86 -7.11 28.38
CA TRP A 366 -2.16 -6.93 27.74
C TRP A 366 -2.45 -8.11 26.81
N VAL A 367 -3.73 -8.31 26.52
CA VAL A 367 -4.24 -9.27 25.53
C VAL A 367 -5.32 -8.57 24.73
N ARG A 368 -5.34 -8.83 23.42
CA ARG A 368 -6.27 -8.31 22.43
C ARG A 368 -6.87 -9.47 21.66
N THR A 369 -8.15 -9.35 21.33
CA THR A 369 -8.84 -10.39 20.55
C THR A 369 -9.43 -9.84 19.25
N VAL A 370 -9.50 -10.72 18.25
CA VAL A 370 -10.26 -10.55 17.02
C VAL A 370 -11.40 -11.56 17.09
N ASN A 371 -12.67 -11.12 17.00
CA ASN A 371 -13.85 -11.96 17.26
C ASN A 371 -13.92 -12.54 18.70
N GLY A 372 -13.21 -11.97 19.68
CA GLY A 372 -13.27 -12.40 21.08
C GLY A 372 -14.11 -11.49 21.97
N SER A 373 -14.29 -11.90 23.22
CA SER A 373 -14.88 -11.08 24.28
C SER A 373 -13.99 -11.07 25.52
N SER A 374 -14.06 -9.96 26.27
CA SER A 374 -13.47 -9.78 27.61
C SER A 374 -11.93 -9.72 27.64
N ASP A 375 -11.32 -9.07 26.65
CA ASP A 375 -9.87 -8.81 26.60
C ASP A 375 -9.42 -7.64 27.51
N SER A 376 -8.10 -7.46 27.65
CA SER A 376 -7.48 -6.64 28.70
C SER A 376 -6.71 -5.41 28.22
N GLY A 377 -6.58 -5.20 26.91
CA GLY A 377 -5.91 -4.02 26.37
C GLY A 377 -6.71 -2.71 26.55
N PRO A 378 -6.15 -1.57 26.09
CA PRO A 378 -6.74 -0.26 26.32
C PRO A 378 -8.10 -0.09 25.60
N THR A 379 -8.87 0.92 26.01
CA THR A 379 -10.25 1.10 25.54
C THR A 379 -10.36 1.86 24.20
N SER A 380 -9.23 2.27 23.62
CA SER A 380 -9.14 3.23 22.51
C SER A 380 -9.68 2.68 21.21
N GLY A 381 -9.35 1.42 20.90
CA GLY A 381 -9.88 0.72 19.73
C GLY A 381 -10.31 -0.71 20.02
N ARG A 382 -11.42 -1.19 19.44
CA ARG A 382 -11.90 -2.58 19.61
C ARG A 382 -12.55 -3.14 18.35
N PHE A 383 -12.13 -4.35 17.96
CA PHE A 383 -12.83 -5.15 16.96
C PHE A 383 -14.25 -5.48 17.44
N THR A 384 -15.23 -4.85 16.81
CA THR A 384 -16.66 -5.06 17.08
C THR A 384 -17.27 -5.74 15.86
N LEU A 385 -17.81 -6.94 16.05
CA LEU A 385 -18.47 -7.65 14.96
C LEU A 385 -19.88 -7.15 14.71
N ILE A 386 -20.20 -6.98 13.43
CA ILE A 386 -21.56 -6.66 12.98
C ILE A 386 -22.39 -7.97 12.89
N GLN A 387 -21.75 -9.12 12.60
CA GLN A 387 -22.39 -10.43 12.50
C GLN A 387 -21.66 -11.54 13.28
N LEU A 388 -22.42 -12.36 14.03
CA LEU A 388 -21.92 -13.10 15.21
C LEU A 388 -21.61 -14.61 14.99
N TYR A 389 -21.31 -15.05 13.78
CA TYR A 389 -21.26 -16.50 13.43
C TYR A 389 -20.18 -16.91 12.41
N ILE A 390 -19.06 -16.19 12.35
CA ILE A 390 -18.06 -16.30 11.28
C ILE A 390 -16.64 -16.39 11.88
N PRO A 391 -15.74 -17.26 11.36
CA PRO A 391 -14.42 -17.42 11.94
C PRO A 391 -13.52 -16.25 11.57
N TRP A 392 -12.60 -15.95 12.48
CA TRP A 392 -11.49 -15.03 12.28
C TRP A 392 -10.24 -15.74 12.74
N GLN A 393 -9.19 -15.72 11.93
CA GLN A 393 -7.93 -16.37 12.24
C GLN A 393 -6.78 -15.40 12.04
N ILE A 394 -5.89 -15.32 13.03
CA ILE A 394 -4.57 -14.71 12.89
C ILE A 394 -3.64 -15.79 12.36
N THR A 395 -2.97 -15.50 11.26
CA THR A 395 -2.08 -16.43 10.55
C THR A 395 -0.62 -16.12 10.82
N ASP A 396 -0.29 -14.85 11.04
CA ASP A 396 1.08 -14.38 11.22
C ASP A 396 1.14 -13.04 11.98
N ILE A 397 2.27 -12.75 12.63
CA ILE A 397 2.58 -11.42 13.19
C ILE A 397 4.04 -11.06 12.93
N ASP A 398 4.34 -9.77 12.82
CA ASP A 398 5.70 -9.27 12.70
C ASP A 398 5.89 -7.90 13.39
N VAL A 399 7.15 -7.49 13.61
CA VAL A 399 7.49 -6.20 14.22
C VAL A 399 7.49 -5.10 13.15
N GLY A 400 6.53 -4.19 13.26
CA GLY A 400 6.48 -2.96 12.48
C GLY A 400 7.44 -1.89 13.01
N GLN A 401 7.52 -0.76 12.30
CA GLN A 401 8.23 0.42 12.81
C GLN A 401 7.64 0.97 14.11
N ASP A 402 8.45 1.74 14.83
CA ASP A 402 8.15 2.31 16.16
C ASP A 402 7.67 1.32 17.22
N ASN A 403 8.07 0.05 17.08
CA ASN A 403 7.62 -1.07 17.90
C ASN A 403 6.10 -1.32 17.80
N THR A 404 5.50 -0.98 16.66
CA THR A 404 4.17 -1.50 16.30
C THR A 404 4.26 -2.99 15.96
N ILE A 405 3.12 -3.66 15.96
CA ILE A 405 2.97 -5.08 15.69
C ILE A 405 2.04 -5.18 14.49
N ILE A 406 2.54 -5.76 13.40
CA ILE A 406 1.76 -6.06 12.22
C ILE A 406 1.07 -7.41 12.45
N VAL A 407 -0.23 -7.49 12.18
CA VAL A 407 -1.07 -8.66 12.42
C VAL A 407 -1.75 -9.06 11.13
N ALA A 408 -1.38 -10.22 10.61
CA ALA A 408 -1.97 -10.82 9.42
C ALA A 408 -3.02 -11.86 9.78
N GLY A 409 -4.07 -11.95 8.98
CA GLY A 409 -5.10 -12.98 9.19
C GLY A 409 -6.05 -13.18 8.04
N GLU A 410 -7.07 -13.99 8.31
CA GLU A 410 -8.15 -14.41 7.42
C GLU A 410 -9.51 -14.18 8.09
N TYR A 411 -10.51 -13.78 7.29
CA TYR A 411 -11.86 -13.46 7.76
C TYR A 411 -12.94 -13.79 6.74
N TRP A 412 -14.20 -13.93 7.19
CA TRP A 412 -15.34 -14.33 6.33
C TRP A 412 -16.44 -13.26 6.16
N GLY A 413 -16.55 -12.25 7.04
CA GLY A 413 -17.73 -11.38 7.04
C GLY A 413 -17.57 -10.06 7.80
N GLU A 414 -18.65 -9.28 7.87
CA GLU A 414 -18.60 -7.88 8.33
C GLU A 414 -18.12 -7.72 9.79
N ALA A 415 -17.02 -6.98 9.93
CA ALA A 415 -16.47 -6.53 11.19
C ALA A 415 -16.15 -5.04 11.13
N GLN A 416 -16.05 -4.42 12.30
CA GLN A 416 -15.77 -3.01 12.45
C GLN A 416 -14.59 -2.83 13.40
N LEU A 417 -13.63 -2.01 13.02
CA LEU A 417 -12.61 -1.48 13.90
C LEU A 417 -12.89 0.01 14.08
N ASP A 418 -13.45 0.37 15.22
CA ASP A 418 -13.85 1.73 15.58
C ASP A 418 -14.79 2.39 14.54
N SER A 419 -14.30 3.26 13.65
CA SER A 419 -15.10 3.83 12.56
C SER A 419 -14.94 3.11 11.22
N LEU A 420 -13.92 2.26 11.07
CA LEU A 420 -13.65 1.50 9.85
C LEU A 420 -14.52 0.25 9.77
N ILE A 421 -15.29 0.11 8.69
CA ILE A 421 -16.15 -1.06 8.44
C ILE A 421 -15.53 -1.91 7.34
N MET A 422 -15.25 -3.17 7.67
CA MET A 422 -14.93 -4.20 6.67
C MET A 422 -16.23 -4.75 6.09
N PRO A 423 -16.50 -4.62 4.78
CA PRO A 423 -17.56 -5.39 4.13
C PRO A 423 -17.27 -6.89 4.26
N GLY A 424 -18.33 -7.68 4.32
CA GLY A 424 -18.19 -9.13 4.31
C GLY A 424 -17.75 -9.63 2.95
N THR A 425 -16.98 -10.72 2.94
CA THR A 425 -16.60 -11.42 1.71
C THR A 425 -17.87 -11.72 0.90
N GLY A 426 -17.82 -11.53 -0.43
CA GLY A 426 -19.02 -11.60 -1.28
C GLY A 426 -19.65 -13.00 -1.42
N SER A 427 -19.16 -14.01 -0.68
CA SER A 427 -19.42 -15.43 -0.87
C SER A 427 -19.56 -16.19 0.45
N PHE A 428 -20.56 -17.07 0.54
CA PHE A 428 -20.85 -17.85 1.75
C PHE A 428 -19.86 -18.99 2.08
N ASN A 429 -18.69 -19.09 1.41
CA ASN A 429 -17.71 -20.15 1.66
C ASN A 429 -16.23 -19.72 1.48
N ASN A 430 -15.95 -18.42 1.32
CA ASN A 430 -14.60 -17.92 1.03
C ASN A 430 -14.05 -17.18 2.24
N LEU A 431 -12.75 -17.29 2.48
CA LEU A 431 -12.03 -16.37 3.37
C LEU A 431 -11.37 -15.30 2.50
N ASP A 432 -11.34 -14.07 2.99
CA ASP A 432 -10.50 -12.99 2.48
C ASP A 432 -9.40 -12.69 3.52
N ALA A 433 -8.32 -12.05 3.12
CA ALA A 433 -7.22 -11.70 3.99
C ALA A 433 -7.40 -10.31 4.63
N PHE A 434 -6.79 -10.09 5.80
CA PHE A 434 -6.62 -8.77 6.38
C PHE A 434 -5.21 -8.59 6.93
N VAL A 435 -4.78 -7.33 6.99
CA VAL A 435 -3.57 -6.91 7.71
C VAL A 435 -3.93 -5.72 8.61
N ALA A 436 -3.55 -5.79 9.88
CA ALA A 436 -3.81 -4.77 10.87
C ALA A 436 -2.52 -4.35 11.58
N GLN A 437 -2.50 -3.14 12.13
CA GLN A 437 -1.41 -2.62 12.94
C GLN A 437 -1.91 -2.42 14.38
N LEU A 438 -1.10 -2.86 15.32
CA LEU A 438 -1.32 -2.75 16.76
C LEU A 438 -0.14 -1.99 17.39
N SER A 439 -0.39 -1.10 18.33
CA SER A 439 0.68 -0.43 19.10
C SER A 439 1.36 -1.41 20.06
N SER A 440 2.56 -1.06 20.55
CA SER A 440 3.25 -1.83 21.61
C SER A 440 2.44 -1.95 22.91
N GLN A 441 1.45 -1.07 23.13
CA GLN A 441 0.53 -1.11 24.27
C GLN A 441 -0.75 -1.91 23.98
N GLY A 442 -0.84 -2.51 22.80
CA GLY A 442 -1.97 -3.30 22.38
C GLY A 442 -3.17 -2.47 21.97
N ASP A 443 -3.02 -1.25 21.44
CA ASP A 443 -4.13 -0.53 20.79
C ASP A 443 -4.14 -0.78 19.28
N TRP A 444 -5.30 -1.05 18.69
CA TRP A 444 -5.43 -1.18 17.23
C TRP A 444 -5.33 0.22 16.61
N LEU A 445 -4.45 0.39 15.63
CA LEU A 445 -4.14 1.69 15.02
C LEU A 445 -4.69 1.79 13.59
N ASN A 446 -4.35 0.80 12.77
CA ASN A 446 -4.64 0.75 11.35
C ASN A 446 -5.12 -0.64 10.95
N MET A 447 -5.83 -0.75 9.83
CA MET A 447 -5.97 -2.03 9.13
C MET A 447 -6.41 -1.85 7.67
N MET A 448 -6.21 -2.93 6.90
CA MET A 448 -6.59 -3.06 5.51
C MET A 448 -7.19 -4.44 5.23
N ILE A 449 -8.08 -4.49 4.24
CA ILE A 449 -8.51 -5.74 3.61
C ILE A 449 -7.55 -6.05 2.45
N VAL A 450 -7.30 -7.33 2.26
CA VAL A 450 -6.54 -7.89 1.14
C VAL A 450 -7.37 -9.02 0.54
N GLY A 451 -7.70 -8.97 -0.74
CA GLY A 451 -8.48 -10.04 -1.38
C GLY A 451 -9.50 -9.57 -2.39
N GLY A 452 -10.47 -10.44 -2.69
CA GLY A 452 -11.33 -10.35 -3.85
C GLY A 452 -12.61 -11.19 -3.78
N PRO A 453 -13.23 -11.50 -4.94
CA PRO A 453 -14.48 -12.26 -4.97
C PRO A 453 -14.33 -13.78 -4.79
N GLY A 454 -13.11 -14.31 -4.92
CA GLY A 454 -12.73 -15.71 -4.71
C GLY A 454 -12.30 -15.96 -3.26
N PRO A 455 -11.78 -17.15 -2.93
CA PRO A 455 -11.08 -17.39 -1.68
C PRO A 455 -9.62 -16.93 -1.77
N ASP A 456 -9.19 -16.16 -0.78
CA ASP A 456 -7.87 -15.60 -0.60
C ASP A 456 -7.35 -15.99 0.79
N GLY A 457 -6.32 -16.85 0.84
CA GLY A 457 -5.89 -17.55 2.05
C GLY A 457 -4.42 -17.36 2.41
N MET A 458 -4.09 -17.72 3.64
CA MET A 458 -2.78 -17.71 4.27
C MET A 458 -1.94 -16.46 4.05
N THR A 459 -2.34 -15.38 4.71
CA THR A 459 -1.52 -14.18 4.82
C THR A 459 -0.25 -14.46 5.63
N ARG A 460 0.89 -14.00 5.12
CA ARG A 460 2.19 -13.88 5.81
C ARG A 460 2.63 -12.42 5.79
N VAL A 461 3.34 -11.97 6.82
CA VAL A 461 3.89 -10.62 6.90
C VAL A 461 5.38 -10.66 7.21
N ALA A 462 6.14 -9.80 6.53
CA ALA A 462 7.52 -9.48 6.88
C ALA A 462 7.80 -8.00 6.61
N THR A 463 8.37 -7.33 7.60
CA THR A 463 8.64 -5.90 7.59
C THR A 463 10.11 -5.68 7.24
N SER A 464 10.35 -4.78 6.29
CA SER A 464 11.70 -4.32 5.97
C SER A 464 12.29 -3.47 7.12
N SER A 465 13.60 -3.24 7.11
CA SER A 465 14.24 -2.31 8.04
C SER A 465 13.81 -0.84 7.88
N ASN A 466 13.16 -0.51 6.75
CA ASN A 466 12.54 0.78 6.45
C ASN A 466 11.00 0.71 6.51
N GLY A 467 10.42 -0.08 7.42
CA GLY A 467 8.98 -0.04 7.74
C GLY A 467 8.01 -0.59 6.70
N GLN A 468 8.39 -0.63 5.42
CA GLN A 468 7.62 -1.21 4.33
C GLN A 468 7.28 -2.65 4.66
N MET A 469 5.98 -2.94 4.67
CA MET A 469 5.42 -4.25 4.99
C MET A 469 5.26 -5.04 3.70
N HIS A 470 5.87 -6.22 3.65
CA HIS A 470 5.69 -7.17 2.57
C HIS A 470 4.70 -8.24 2.99
N ILE A 471 3.76 -8.55 2.11
CA ILE A 471 2.61 -9.42 2.40
C ILE A 471 2.52 -10.54 1.39
N GLY A 472 2.51 -11.77 1.87
CA GLY A 472 2.37 -12.97 1.06
C GLY A 472 0.99 -13.61 1.22
N LEU A 473 0.30 -13.99 0.14
CA LEU A 473 -0.94 -14.80 0.22
C LEU A 473 -1.16 -15.72 -1.00
N ASP A 474 -2.00 -16.73 -0.81
CA ASP A 474 -2.45 -17.67 -1.85
C ASP A 474 -3.86 -17.30 -2.32
N SER A 475 -4.06 -17.03 -3.61
CA SER A 475 -5.35 -16.53 -4.15
C SER A 475 -5.94 -17.38 -5.29
N ASP A 476 -7.28 -17.48 -5.28
CA ASP A 476 -8.12 -17.96 -6.39
C ASP A 476 -9.14 -16.86 -6.86
N SER A 477 -8.86 -15.60 -6.52
CA SER A 477 -9.68 -14.44 -6.89
C SER A 477 -9.33 -13.90 -8.27
N VAL A 478 -10.33 -13.72 -9.13
CA VAL A 478 -10.17 -13.12 -10.47
C VAL A 478 -9.79 -11.64 -10.46
N ALA A 479 -9.90 -10.99 -9.30
CA ALA A 479 -9.55 -9.60 -9.05
C ALA A 479 -9.20 -9.49 -7.55
N ILE A 480 -8.07 -8.87 -7.21
CA ILE A 480 -7.53 -8.81 -5.84
C ILE A 480 -7.15 -7.38 -5.54
N THR A 481 -7.63 -6.88 -4.41
CA THR A 481 -7.47 -5.49 -4.00
C THR A 481 -6.59 -5.39 -2.76
N PHE A 482 -5.70 -4.41 -2.77
CA PHE A 482 -4.84 -4.00 -1.66
C PHE A 482 -4.99 -2.48 -1.52
N GLY A 483 -5.67 -2.02 -0.46
CA GLY A 483 -6.04 -0.60 -0.34
C GLY A 483 -6.82 -0.13 -1.57
N ASP A 484 -6.34 0.93 -2.23
CA ASP A 484 -6.98 1.52 -3.41
C ASP A 484 -6.56 0.90 -4.76
N SER A 485 -5.78 -0.19 -4.75
CA SER A 485 -5.24 -0.82 -5.97
C SER A 485 -5.77 -2.23 -6.19
N THR A 486 -6.33 -2.50 -7.38
CA THR A 486 -6.84 -3.82 -7.78
C THR A 486 -6.03 -4.42 -8.94
N HIS A 487 -5.68 -5.70 -8.83
CA HIS A 487 -5.02 -6.50 -9.87
C HIS A 487 -5.90 -7.68 -10.30
N TYR A 488 -5.69 -8.18 -11.52
CA TYR A 488 -6.48 -9.27 -12.13
C TYR A 488 -5.56 -10.44 -12.53
N PRO A 489 -5.29 -11.41 -11.64
CA PRO A 489 -4.48 -12.57 -11.99
C PRO A 489 -5.22 -13.47 -13.00
N ASN A 490 -4.48 -14.20 -13.82
CA ASN A 490 -5.06 -15.07 -14.86
C ASN A 490 -5.24 -16.52 -14.39
N ASP A 491 -4.71 -16.84 -13.21
CA ASP A 491 -4.55 -18.17 -12.62
C ASP A 491 -4.32 -18.03 -11.10
N ARG A 492 -4.36 -19.14 -10.36
CA ARG A 492 -4.02 -19.12 -8.93
C ARG A 492 -2.59 -18.66 -8.72
N SER A 493 -2.41 -17.74 -7.78
CA SER A 493 -1.20 -16.96 -7.64
C SER A 493 -0.69 -16.93 -6.21
N VAL A 494 0.63 -17.09 -6.04
CA VAL A 494 1.35 -16.75 -4.80
C VAL A 494 1.71 -15.27 -4.90
N ILE A 495 0.99 -14.43 -4.18
CA ILE A 495 1.06 -12.99 -4.35
C ILE A 495 1.92 -12.36 -3.27
N ILE A 496 2.74 -11.39 -3.68
CA ILE A 496 3.64 -10.65 -2.79
C ILE A 496 3.40 -9.15 -3.01
N GLY A 497 2.61 -8.54 -2.14
CA GLY A 497 2.45 -7.08 -2.11
C GLY A 497 3.50 -6.41 -1.23
N ALA A 498 3.74 -5.12 -1.45
CA ALA A 498 4.42 -4.25 -0.50
C ALA A 498 3.61 -2.97 -0.27
N PHE A 499 3.59 -2.45 0.95
CA PHE A 499 2.88 -1.20 1.26
C PHE A 499 3.42 -0.53 2.53
N GLU A 500 3.06 0.74 2.69
CA GLU A 500 3.27 1.54 3.90
C GLU A 500 1.92 2.15 4.33
N TRP A 501 1.81 2.58 5.59
CA TRP A 501 0.63 3.31 6.06
C TRP A 501 0.73 4.79 5.64
N ASP A 502 -0.41 5.43 5.36
CA ASP A 502 -0.58 6.88 5.18
C ASP A 502 -1.86 7.30 5.91
N ARG A 503 -1.66 7.83 7.12
CA ARG A 503 -2.73 8.13 8.07
C ARG A 503 -3.56 9.35 7.70
N ASP A 504 -2.93 10.38 7.12
CA ASP A 504 -3.53 11.70 6.89
C ASP A 504 -3.92 11.99 5.43
N LYS A 505 -3.47 11.13 4.52
CA LYS A 505 -3.86 10.99 3.11
C LYS A 505 -3.16 11.95 2.17
N ASP A 506 -1.98 12.43 2.53
CA ASP A 506 -1.24 13.36 1.69
C ASP A 506 -0.49 12.70 0.52
N SER A 507 -0.35 11.36 0.50
CA SER A 507 0.47 10.56 -0.43
C SER A 507 1.97 10.41 -0.08
N ILE A 508 2.35 10.70 1.15
CA ILE A 508 3.60 10.35 1.82
C ILE A 508 3.26 9.36 2.94
N SER A 509 4.16 8.44 3.27
CA SER A 509 3.87 7.37 4.24
C SER A 509 4.22 7.81 5.67
N ASP A 510 3.57 7.24 6.69
CA ASP A 510 3.81 7.47 8.13
C ASP A 510 5.31 7.41 8.56
N GLU A 511 6.19 6.77 7.77
CA GLU A 511 7.67 6.75 7.98
C GLU A 511 8.35 8.04 7.46
N MET A 512 7.91 8.50 6.29
CA MET A 512 8.48 9.62 5.55
C MET A 512 7.78 10.96 5.88
N ASP A 513 6.61 10.88 6.51
CA ASP A 513 5.75 11.95 7.02
C ASP A 513 6.51 12.77 8.09
N GLN A 514 6.76 14.03 7.75
CA GLN A 514 7.40 15.02 8.62
C GLN A 514 6.38 15.74 9.52
N CYS A 515 5.07 15.56 9.30
CA CYS A 515 4.02 16.50 9.69
C CYS A 515 2.70 15.89 10.21
N GLU A 516 2.67 14.62 10.65
CA GLU A 516 1.51 13.86 11.19
C GLU A 516 0.16 14.60 11.22
N GLY A 517 -0.65 14.44 10.17
CA GLY A 517 -2.01 14.99 10.06
C GLY A 517 -2.23 16.03 8.95
N TYR A 518 -1.23 16.28 8.11
CA TYR A 518 -1.14 17.41 7.19
C TYR A 518 -0.28 17.12 5.95
N ASP A 519 -0.44 17.87 4.85
CA ASP A 519 0.24 17.58 3.58
C ASP A 519 1.69 18.06 3.54
N ASP A 520 2.63 17.09 3.57
CA ASP A 520 4.08 17.29 3.54
C ASP A 520 4.59 17.98 2.27
N LYS A 521 3.77 18.08 1.20
CA LYS A 521 4.16 18.76 -0.06
C LYS A 521 3.91 20.26 -0.02
N ILE A 522 3.32 20.78 1.05
CA ILE A 522 3.09 22.20 1.24
C ILE A 522 4.23 22.74 2.09
N ASP A 523 5.16 23.41 1.39
CA ASP A 523 6.38 24.04 1.92
C ASP A 523 6.54 25.34 1.11
N GLU A 524 5.92 26.43 1.61
CA GLU A 524 5.79 27.70 0.86
C GLU A 524 7.13 28.45 0.78
N ASP A 525 7.98 28.37 1.81
CA ASP A 525 9.29 29.04 1.89
C ASP A 525 10.50 28.17 1.51
N ASN A 526 10.31 26.84 1.40
CA ASN A 526 11.31 25.84 1.01
C ASN A 526 12.46 25.67 2.02
N ASP A 527 12.19 25.84 3.32
CA ASP A 527 13.12 25.53 4.41
C ASP A 527 13.28 24.01 4.65
N GLY A 528 12.29 23.20 4.23
CA GLY A 528 12.26 21.75 4.37
C GLY A 528 11.47 21.23 5.58
N ILE A 529 10.72 22.09 6.26
CA ILE A 529 9.67 21.75 7.23
C ILE A 529 8.32 22.12 6.60
N PRO A 530 7.37 21.17 6.44
CA PRO A 530 6.08 21.49 5.84
C PRO A 530 5.25 22.49 6.68
N ASP A 531 4.55 23.41 6.01
CA ASP A 531 3.85 24.58 6.56
C ASP A 531 3.01 24.29 7.82
N ALA A 532 2.38 23.11 7.88
CA ALA A 532 1.41 22.80 8.93
C ALA A 532 2.04 22.40 10.27
N CYS A 533 3.31 21.99 10.26
CA CYS A 533 4.14 21.69 11.42
C CYS A 533 5.31 22.67 11.56
N ASP A 534 5.54 23.52 10.55
CA ASP A 534 6.45 24.64 10.63
C ASP A 534 5.91 25.76 11.57
N PRO A 535 6.68 26.16 12.60
CA PRO A 535 6.33 27.30 13.43
C PRO A 535 6.61 28.69 12.81
N LEU A 536 7.22 28.81 11.63
CA LEU A 536 7.65 30.09 11.04
C LEU A 536 7.60 30.13 9.50
N ILE A 537 6.40 30.03 8.92
CA ILE A 537 6.22 30.17 7.46
C ILE A 537 6.66 31.59 7.07
N ASP A 538 7.77 31.72 6.34
CA ASP A 538 8.51 32.95 6.04
C ASP A 538 8.88 32.99 4.54
N SER A 539 7.88 33.26 3.70
CA SER A 539 7.89 33.12 2.24
C SER A 539 8.94 33.96 1.50
N ASP A 540 9.65 34.88 2.18
CA ASP A 540 10.75 35.64 1.61
C ASP A 540 12.07 35.61 2.41
N GLY A 541 12.08 34.99 3.60
CA GLY A 541 13.25 34.68 4.40
C GLY A 541 13.75 35.83 5.29
N ASP A 542 12.90 36.77 5.68
CA ASP A 542 13.28 37.94 6.50
C ASP A 542 13.27 37.71 8.01
N SER A 543 12.83 36.53 8.45
CA SER A 543 12.61 36.08 9.83
C SER A 543 11.33 36.61 10.50
N ILE A 544 10.34 37.09 9.74
CA ILE A 544 8.99 37.45 10.19
C ILE A 544 7.97 36.59 9.43
N SER A 545 7.21 35.76 10.14
CA SER A 545 6.22 34.89 9.49
C SER A 545 5.19 35.68 8.67
N ASP A 546 4.72 35.12 7.56
CA ASP A 546 3.70 35.66 6.65
C ASP A 546 2.42 36.17 7.35
N THR A 547 2.07 35.59 8.50
CA THR A 547 0.88 36.00 9.28
C THR A 547 1.07 37.29 10.11
N LEU A 548 2.32 37.71 10.28
CA LEU A 548 2.75 38.90 11.02
C LEU A 548 3.40 39.94 10.10
N ASP A 549 3.93 39.51 8.96
CA ASP A 549 4.41 40.38 7.90
C ASP A 549 3.24 41.03 7.11
N ARG A 550 3.45 42.27 6.67
CA ARG A 550 2.56 43.03 5.79
C ARG A 550 3.01 43.03 4.33
N CYS A 551 4.19 42.47 4.03
CA CYS A 551 4.75 42.30 2.71
C CYS A 551 5.26 40.85 2.43
N PRO A 552 4.48 39.74 2.64
CA PRO A 552 4.96 38.33 2.74
C PRO A 552 5.71 37.70 1.56
N PHE A 553 6.10 38.48 0.56
CA PHE A 553 6.83 38.02 -0.62
C PHE A 553 7.92 39.04 -1.02
N ILE A 554 8.32 39.94 -0.10
CA ILE A 554 9.24 41.08 -0.31
C ILE A 554 10.09 41.36 0.95
N HIS A 555 11.08 40.50 1.16
CA HIS A 555 12.05 40.54 2.26
C HIS A 555 12.43 41.96 2.71
N ALA A 556 12.16 42.30 3.98
CA ALA A 556 12.37 43.63 4.58
C ALA A 556 13.78 44.21 4.39
N GLY A 557 14.79 43.34 4.26
CA GLY A 557 16.20 43.70 4.25
C GLY A 557 16.67 44.34 5.56
N ASP A 558 17.75 45.13 5.50
CA ASP A 558 18.35 45.77 6.68
C ASP A 558 17.53 46.99 7.22
N LEU A 559 16.33 47.29 6.69
CA LEU A 559 15.62 48.57 6.85
C LEU A 559 14.10 48.44 7.11
N ASP A 560 13.74 47.73 8.17
CA ASP A 560 12.43 47.81 8.83
C ASP A 560 12.58 48.41 10.25
N GLU A 561 12.51 49.74 10.39
CA GLU A 561 12.37 50.42 11.69
C GLU A 561 10.95 50.27 12.26
N SER A 562 9.97 49.86 11.44
CA SER A 562 8.56 49.77 11.82
C SER A 562 8.22 48.46 12.55
N GLY A 563 8.92 47.38 12.25
CA GLY A 563 8.69 46.03 12.74
C GLY A 563 7.46 45.38 12.13
N ASP A 564 7.18 45.64 10.84
CA ASP A 564 6.01 45.11 10.13
C ASP A 564 6.33 44.31 8.85
N GLY A 565 7.62 43.99 8.62
CA GLY A 565 8.14 43.12 7.56
C GLY A 565 8.16 43.74 6.16
N CYS A 566 7.60 44.94 6.00
CA CYS A 566 7.83 45.74 4.80
C CYS A 566 9.14 46.56 4.89
N PRO A 567 9.91 46.70 3.79
CA PRO A 567 10.95 47.71 3.70
C PRO A 567 10.39 49.14 3.86
N ASP A 568 10.94 49.94 4.77
CA ASP A 568 10.46 51.32 5.04
C ASP A 568 10.65 52.29 3.85
N GLU A 569 11.63 52.04 2.97
CA GLU A 569 11.89 52.88 1.80
C GLU A 569 11.18 52.36 0.54
N ILE A 570 10.24 53.16 0.07
CA ILE A 570 9.40 52.94 -1.13
C ILE A 570 10.23 52.55 -2.36
N LEU A 571 9.93 51.38 -2.93
CA LEU A 571 10.40 51.02 -4.27
C LEU A 571 9.67 51.89 -5.33
N VAL A 572 10.40 52.83 -5.92
CA VAL A 572 9.83 53.79 -6.89
C VAL A 572 9.73 53.16 -8.28
N GLY A 573 8.50 52.97 -8.75
CA GLY A 573 8.17 52.53 -10.11
C GLY A 573 6.72 52.89 -10.48
N CYS A 574 6.19 52.34 -11.56
CA CYS A 574 4.78 52.54 -11.94
C CYS A 574 3.96 51.26 -11.91
N MET A 575 2.71 51.41 -11.45
CA MET A 575 1.71 50.35 -11.34
C MET A 575 0.80 50.26 -12.58
N ASP A 576 0.88 51.26 -13.46
CA ASP A 576 0.18 51.27 -14.74
C ASP A 576 0.97 50.42 -15.75
N ASP A 577 0.36 49.34 -16.23
CA ASP A 577 0.97 48.37 -17.17
C ASP A 577 1.17 48.95 -18.58
N THR A 578 0.68 50.17 -18.83
CA THR A 578 0.92 50.92 -20.06
C THR A 578 2.11 51.88 -19.99
N ALA A 579 2.80 51.98 -18.85
CA ALA A 579 4.00 52.82 -18.71
C ALA A 579 5.30 52.05 -19.04
N HIS A 580 6.26 52.69 -19.69
CA HIS A 580 7.56 52.07 -20.05
C HIS A 580 8.45 51.72 -18.85
N ASN A 581 8.19 52.36 -17.70
CA ASN A 581 8.80 52.03 -16.41
C ASN A 581 7.84 51.33 -15.44
N TYR A 582 6.88 50.57 -15.99
CA TYR A 582 6.05 49.64 -15.22
C TYR A 582 6.90 48.63 -14.45
N THR A 583 6.53 48.36 -13.20
CA THR A 583 7.00 47.21 -12.45
C THR A 583 5.93 46.74 -11.46
N ASN A 584 5.72 45.43 -11.43
CA ASN A 584 4.85 44.75 -10.46
C ASN A 584 5.32 44.88 -9.00
N LEU A 585 6.53 45.42 -8.76
CA LEU A 585 7.10 45.67 -7.44
C LEU A 585 6.78 47.08 -6.89
N ALA A 586 6.10 47.95 -7.68
CA ALA A 586 5.76 49.31 -7.24
C ALA A 586 4.52 49.33 -6.34
N ASN A 587 4.62 49.93 -5.14
CA ASN A 587 3.52 50.00 -4.17
C ASN A 587 2.63 51.26 -4.29
N SER A 588 2.99 52.21 -5.17
CA SER A 588 2.17 53.37 -5.51
C SER A 588 2.48 53.87 -6.92
N ASN A 589 1.49 54.43 -7.61
CA ASN A 589 1.71 54.99 -8.95
C ASN A 589 2.54 56.28 -8.84
N SER A 590 3.81 56.23 -9.25
CA SER A 590 4.72 57.37 -9.12
C SER A 590 4.32 58.56 -10.02
N THR A 591 4.80 59.76 -9.70
CA THR A 591 4.65 60.93 -10.58
C THR A 591 5.63 60.92 -11.77
N THR A 592 6.29 59.79 -12.01
CA THR A 592 7.31 59.58 -13.04
C THR A 592 6.92 58.46 -14.00
N CYS A 593 5.62 58.10 -14.08
CA CYS A 593 5.16 57.14 -15.09
C CYS A 593 5.38 57.70 -16.48
N ASP A 594 6.09 56.89 -17.26
CA ASP A 594 6.63 57.24 -18.56
C ASP A 594 5.74 56.65 -19.66
N TYR A 595 5.20 57.52 -20.52
CA TYR A 595 4.25 57.20 -21.58
C TYR A 595 4.59 57.99 -22.87
N ASP A 596 5.88 58.31 -23.05
CA ASP A 596 6.44 59.12 -24.15
C ASP A 596 7.77 58.44 -24.53
N TRP A 597 7.71 57.42 -25.40
CA TRP A 597 8.85 56.50 -25.59
C TRP A 597 10.15 57.23 -25.97
N ASP A 598 10.07 58.25 -26.84
CA ASP A 598 11.24 58.91 -27.44
C ASP A 598 11.52 60.34 -26.92
N ASP A 599 10.87 60.77 -25.83
CA ASP A 599 11.02 62.07 -25.17
C ASP A 599 10.66 63.28 -26.09
N ASP A 600 9.77 63.09 -27.07
CA ASP A 600 9.28 64.12 -28.02
C ASP A 600 8.38 65.17 -27.35
N GLY A 601 7.64 64.77 -26.30
CA GLY A 601 6.67 65.60 -25.58
C GLY A 601 5.20 65.33 -25.96
N ILE A 602 4.92 64.26 -26.71
CA ILE A 602 3.59 63.74 -27.02
C ILE A 602 3.50 62.29 -26.50
N ASN A 603 2.49 61.98 -25.69
CA ASN A 603 2.30 60.62 -25.20
C ASN A 603 1.96 59.63 -26.32
N ASP A 604 2.44 58.38 -26.24
CA ASP A 604 2.30 57.32 -27.28
C ASP A 604 0.85 57.12 -27.80
N ILE A 605 -0.14 57.35 -26.92
CA ILE A 605 -1.57 57.20 -27.23
C ILE A 605 -2.16 58.34 -28.07
N ASP A 606 -1.54 59.52 -28.04
CA ASP A 606 -1.93 60.72 -28.79
C ASP A 606 -1.09 60.91 -30.07
N GLU A 607 -0.16 60.00 -30.34
CA GLU A 607 0.75 60.07 -31.49
C GLU A 607 0.11 59.76 -32.85
N ILE A 608 0.73 60.32 -33.89
CA ILE A 608 0.37 60.12 -35.29
C ILE A 608 1.58 59.53 -36.03
N VAL A 609 1.60 58.21 -36.17
CA VAL A 609 2.65 57.48 -36.92
C VAL A 609 2.61 57.84 -38.41
N GLY A 610 3.67 58.46 -38.92
CA GLY A 610 3.71 58.88 -40.32
C GLY A 610 5.09 59.29 -40.81
N CYS A 611 5.32 59.25 -42.13
CA CYS A 611 6.62 59.65 -42.66
C CYS A 611 6.87 61.14 -42.43
N MET A 612 7.85 61.47 -41.59
CA MET A 612 8.26 62.85 -41.27
C MET A 612 9.20 63.48 -42.31
N ASN A 613 9.74 62.70 -43.26
CA ASN A 613 10.65 63.23 -44.26
C ASN A 613 9.88 63.97 -45.38
N ASN A 614 9.97 65.30 -45.40
CA ASN A 614 9.26 66.17 -46.35
C ASN A 614 9.65 66.01 -47.84
N THR A 615 10.64 65.15 -48.14
CA THR A 615 11.02 64.79 -49.53
C THR A 615 10.43 63.44 -49.98
N ALA A 616 9.73 62.72 -49.10
CA ALA A 616 9.07 61.46 -49.42
C ALA A 616 7.74 61.66 -50.15
N ASP A 617 7.38 60.70 -51.00
CA ASP A 617 6.09 60.69 -51.72
C ASP A 617 4.88 60.54 -50.77
N ASN A 618 5.11 60.10 -49.53
CA ASN A 618 4.10 59.88 -48.49
C ASN A 618 4.35 60.68 -47.20
N PHE A 619 5.02 61.83 -47.28
CA PHE A 619 5.19 62.75 -46.15
C PHE A 619 3.83 63.15 -45.52
N ASP A 620 3.70 63.02 -44.19
CA ASP A 620 2.59 63.56 -43.42
C ASP A 620 3.07 64.73 -42.53
N PRO A 621 2.63 65.98 -42.77
CA PRO A 621 3.02 67.13 -41.96
C PRO A 621 2.40 67.16 -40.55
N ASN A 622 1.58 66.18 -40.18
CA ASN A 622 1.01 66.03 -38.84
C ASN A 622 1.55 64.78 -38.12
N ALA A 623 2.53 64.07 -38.69
CA ALA A 623 3.16 62.95 -38.00
C ALA A 623 3.93 63.44 -36.77
N THR A 624 3.81 62.70 -35.66
CA THR A 624 4.59 62.88 -34.43
C THR A 624 5.52 61.69 -34.16
N ASP A 625 5.27 60.51 -34.75
CA ASP A 625 6.12 59.31 -34.66
C ASP A 625 6.69 58.90 -36.05
N PRO A 626 7.98 58.49 -36.19
CA PRO A 626 8.61 58.08 -37.45
C PRO A 626 7.98 56.88 -38.21
N GLY A 627 7.02 57.18 -39.07
CA GLY A 627 6.46 56.23 -40.04
C GLY A 627 7.32 55.99 -41.29
N ARG A 628 7.13 54.84 -41.94
CA ARG A 628 7.93 54.40 -43.11
C ARG A 628 7.82 55.33 -44.32
N CYS A 629 8.91 55.99 -44.69
CA CYS A 629 9.01 56.85 -45.87
C CYS A 629 9.25 56.09 -47.20
N ASN A 630 8.68 56.59 -48.29
CA ASN A 630 8.81 56.05 -49.64
C ASN A 630 9.29 57.13 -50.63
N PHE A 631 10.26 56.77 -51.48
CA PHE A 631 10.91 57.68 -52.43
C PHE A 631 11.00 57.00 -53.81
N THR A 632 10.02 57.21 -54.67
CA THR A 632 9.88 56.47 -55.94
C THR A 632 10.49 57.15 -57.17
N ASN A 633 11.07 58.35 -57.04
CA ASN A 633 11.66 59.09 -58.15
C ASN A 633 13.02 59.72 -57.81
N THR A 634 14.12 59.02 -58.08
CA THR A 634 15.48 59.61 -58.14
C THR A 634 15.83 60.00 -59.59
N PRO A 635 16.12 61.28 -59.89
CA PRO A 635 16.65 61.69 -61.18
C PRO A 635 18.12 61.27 -61.36
N THR A 636 18.47 60.70 -62.51
CA THR A 636 19.85 60.33 -62.83
C THR A 636 20.73 61.54 -63.18
N CYS A 637 21.96 61.55 -62.65
CA CYS A 637 22.94 62.64 -62.75
C CYS A 637 23.45 62.94 -64.18
N PRO A 638 23.93 64.18 -64.40
CA PRO A 638 25.04 64.43 -65.33
C PRO A 638 26.09 65.45 -64.82
N GLU A 639 27.28 64.96 -64.44
CA GLU A 639 28.64 65.58 -64.49
C GLU A 639 29.53 64.80 -63.47
N CYS A 640 30.74 64.31 -63.76
CA CYS A 640 31.42 64.10 -65.03
C CYS A 640 32.46 62.94 -64.91
N GLU A 641 32.57 62.15 -65.98
CA GLU A 641 33.74 61.41 -66.50
C GLU A 641 34.87 60.90 -65.57
N GLY A 642 35.24 59.62 -65.73
CA GLY A 642 36.61 59.37 -66.19
C GLY A 642 37.57 58.47 -65.41
N GLY A 643 37.11 57.59 -64.52
CA GLY A 643 37.78 56.32 -64.22
C GLY A 643 39.15 56.34 -63.52
N ASP A 644 39.14 56.26 -62.19
CA ASP A 644 40.05 55.38 -61.44
C ASP A 644 39.41 54.96 -60.11
N THR A 645 40.03 54.03 -59.37
CA THR A 645 39.37 53.22 -58.32
C THR A 645 39.28 53.84 -56.91
N ASN A 646 38.18 53.50 -56.20
CA ASN A 646 37.95 53.52 -54.73
C ASN A 646 37.54 54.85 -54.06
N ASN A 647 36.73 54.73 -52.98
CA ASN A 647 36.21 55.78 -52.06
C ASN A 647 35.21 56.79 -52.68
N LEU A 648 34.18 57.33 -52.00
CA LEU A 648 33.52 57.19 -50.66
C LEU A 648 32.01 57.55 -50.87
N GLY A 649 31.02 57.20 -50.01
CA GLY A 649 30.70 57.81 -48.70
C GLY A 649 30.02 59.19 -48.85
N ALA A 650 28.98 59.60 -48.12
CA ALA A 650 28.25 59.00 -46.98
C ALA A 650 26.90 59.77 -46.71
N ALA A 651 26.29 59.54 -45.53
CA ALA A 651 25.05 60.10 -44.95
C ALA A 651 23.72 59.49 -45.44
N GLU A 652 22.71 59.21 -44.61
CA GLU A 652 22.48 59.15 -43.12
C GLU A 652 21.26 58.19 -42.95
N GLU A 653 21.22 57.19 -42.06
CA GLU A 653 20.92 57.17 -40.60
C GLU A 653 19.44 57.43 -40.21
N ASP A 654 19.09 57.09 -38.95
CA ASP A 654 17.75 57.02 -38.30
C ASP A 654 16.86 55.80 -38.69
N ASP A 655 16.23 55.02 -37.79
CA ASP A 655 16.38 54.88 -36.33
C ASP A 655 15.90 53.48 -35.82
N PHE A 656 15.57 53.33 -34.53
CA PHE A 656 16.30 52.54 -33.52
C PHE A 656 15.37 51.92 -32.46
N SER A 657 15.79 50.80 -31.84
CA SER A 657 15.12 50.05 -30.72
C SER A 657 13.68 49.53 -31.01
N ILE A 658 13.16 48.52 -30.30
CA ILE A 658 12.59 48.56 -28.93
C ILE A 658 12.57 47.15 -28.26
N THR A 659 12.59 47.10 -26.92
CA THR A 659 12.38 45.95 -26.01
C THR A 659 10.92 45.47 -26.00
N GLY A 660 10.51 44.20 -25.81
CA GLY A 660 10.76 43.29 -24.69
C GLY A 660 9.43 43.01 -23.93
N ALA A 661 9.08 41.74 -23.67
CA ALA A 661 7.79 41.24 -23.09
C ALA A 661 6.54 41.40 -24.01
N SER A 662 5.53 40.52 -24.10
CA SER A 662 5.21 39.17 -23.55
C SER A 662 4.14 38.49 -24.48
N ASP A 663 3.55 37.29 -24.32
CA ASP A 663 3.76 36.11 -23.45
C ASP A 663 3.13 34.81 -24.07
N GLU A 664 3.05 33.74 -23.27
CA GLU A 664 2.31 32.45 -23.37
C GLU A 664 2.66 31.41 -24.47
N VAL A 665 3.40 30.39 -24.01
CA VAL A 665 3.13 28.92 -24.06
C VAL A 665 3.05 28.15 -25.41
N ASP A 666 3.66 26.95 -25.36
CA ASP A 666 3.65 25.81 -26.30
C ASP A 666 4.21 26.00 -27.73
N LEU A 667 5.36 25.36 -27.99
CA LEU A 667 5.37 23.93 -28.40
C LEU A 667 6.81 23.39 -28.59
N VAL A 668 7.06 22.17 -28.11
CA VAL A 668 8.27 21.38 -28.43
C VAL A 668 8.36 21.06 -29.93
N VAL A 669 9.55 21.18 -30.56
CA VAL A 669 10.16 20.13 -31.43
C VAL A 669 11.58 20.51 -31.92
N VAL A 670 12.56 19.75 -31.41
CA VAL A 670 13.77 19.16 -32.06
C VAL A 670 14.61 19.99 -33.06
N GLY A 671 15.94 20.07 -32.82
CA GLY A 671 16.87 20.52 -33.86
C GLY A 671 18.40 20.52 -33.59
N GLY A 672 18.98 19.53 -32.89
CA GLY A 672 20.43 19.50 -32.62
C GLY A 672 21.07 18.11 -32.77
N ALA A 673 21.56 17.76 -33.95
CA ALA A 673 22.06 16.40 -34.25
C ALA A 673 23.60 16.30 -34.27
N THR A 674 24.14 15.20 -33.71
CA THR A 674 25.30 14.50 -34.31
C THR A 674 25.48 13.06 -33.80
N LEU A 675 25.48 12.08 -34.74
CA LEU A 675 25.99 10.68 -34.66
C LEU A 675 25.28 9.73 -33.64
N LEU A 676 25.03 8.43 -33.91
CA LEU A 676 25.51 7.52 -34.97
C LEU A 676 24.58 6.28 -35.13
N ALA A 677 24.21 5.90 -36.37
CA ALA A 677 23.67 4.59 -36.84
C ALA A 677 22.40 3.94 -36.18
N GLY A 678 21.45 3.32 -36.89
CA GLY A 678 21.19 3.23 -38.34
C GLY A 678 20.19 2.11 -38.74
N ILE A 679 19.43 2.29 -39.85
CA ILE A 679 18.57 1.29 -40.56
C ILE A 679 17.31 0.85 -39.76
N GLY A 680 16.03 0.84 -40.20
CA GLY A 680 15.29 1.06 -41.46
C GLY A 680 14.01 0.16 -41.47
N VAL A 681 12.91 0.29 -42.26
CA VAL A 681 12.48 1.18 -43.36
C VAL A 681 10.92 1.05 -43.56
N SER A 682 10.20 2.11 -43.97
CA SER A 682 8.82 2.12 -44.57
C SER A 682 7.60 1.84 -43.65
N SER A 683 6.35 2.30 -43.90
CA SER A 683 5.65 3.43 -44.61
C SER A 683 4.12 3.20 -44.40
N VAL A 684 3.12 4.11 -44.53
CA VAL A 684 2.64 4.88 -45.71
C VAL A 684 1.36 5.69 -45.34
N LEU A 685 1.11 6.87 -45.96
CA LEU A 685 -0.16 7.66 -46.21
C LEU A 685 -1.31 7.73 -45.14
N GLY A 686 -2.02 8.84 -44.88
CA GLY A 686 -2.00 10.23 -45.37
C GLY A 686 -3.25 10.67 -46.19
N GLN A 687 -4.06 11.64 -45.70
CA GLN A 687 -4.78 12.65 -46.52
C GLN A 687 -5.47 13.79 -45.72
N ILE A 688 -6.04 14.77 -46.43
CA ILE A 688 -6.20 16.19 -46.03
C ILE A 688 -7.62 16.71 -46.37
N GLY A 689 -8.17 17.67 -45.61
CA GLY A 689 -9.38 18.44 -45.99
C GLY A 689 -9.52 19.77 -45.21
N ARG A 690 -9.78 20.89 -45.91
CA ARG A 690 -9.79 22.28 -45.38
C ARG A 690 -11.15 22.99 -45.53
N SER A 691 -11.28 24.14 -44.84
CA SER A 691 -12.16 25.30 -45.12
C SER A 691 -13.64 25.22 -44.66
N ALA A 692 -14.31 26.30 -44.21
CA ALA A 692 -13.94 27.73 -44.11
C ALA A 692 -14.68 28.51 -42.98
N VAL A 693 -14.18 29.73 -42.73
CA VAL A 693 -14.61 30.80 -41.77
C VAL A 693 -15.39 31.88 -42.56
N PRO A 694 -16.41 32.65 -42.05
CA PRO A 694 -16.11 33.87 -41.25
C PRO A 694 -17.17 34.50 -40.28
N ARG A 695 -16.61 35.20 -39.26
CA ARG A 695 -16.98 36.50 -38.62
C ARG A 695 -18.46 36.84 -38.28
N SER A 696 -18.80 37.07 -37.00
CA SER A 696 -18.74 38.35 -36.22
C SER A 696 -20.03 39.22 -36.36
N THR A 697 -20.50 40.09 -35.44
CA THR A 697 -19.98 40.64 -34.16
C THR A 697 -21.13 41.27 -33.33
N SER A 698 -21.00 41.35 -32.00
CA SER A 698 -21.46 42.45 -31.09
C SER A 698 -22.95 42.88 -31.00
N GLY A 699 -23.47 43.08 -29.76
CA GLY A 699 -24.12 44.37 -29.47
C GLY A 699 -25.28 44.52 -28.47
N ARG A 700 -24.96 44.54 -27.16
CA ARG A 700 -25.50 45.46 -26.11
C ARG A 700 -26.94 45.35 -25.52
N ILE A 701 -26.98 45.67 -24.22
CA ILE A 701 -28.09 45.61 -23.24
C ILE A 701 -28.92 46.90 -23.20
N LYS A 702 -30.24 46.81 -22.91
CA LYS A 702 -31.00 47.86 -22.15
C LYS A 702 -32.09 47.25 -21.25
N SER A 703 -32.48 48.01 -20.23
CA SER A 703 -33.16 47.56 -19.01
C SER A 703 -34.66 47.95 -18.89
N ARG A 704 -35.28 47.41 -17.82
CA ARG A 704 -36.40 47.94 -16.98
C ARG A 704 -37.87 47.48 -17.16
N GLU A 705 -38.38 47.02 -16.01
CA GLU A 705 -39.66 47.36 -15.33
C GLU A 705 -40.85 46.35 -15.23
N LYS A 706 -41.13 46.00 -13.95
CA LYS A 706 -42.44 45.81 -13.25
C LYS A 706 -43.38 44.60 -13.52
N LYS A 707 -43.57 43.80 -12.45
CA LYS A 707 -44.80 43.06 -12.03
C LYS A 707 -46.00 44.03 -11.85
N PRO A 708 -47.32 43.63 -11.79
CA PRO A 708 -47.84 42.41 -11.12
C PRO A 708 -49.18 41.75 -11.57
N GLY A 709 -49.45 40.54 -11.04
CA GLY A 709 -50.73 40.20 -10.38
C GLY A 709 -51.88 39.49 -11.14
N ILE A 710 -52.72 38.80 -10.35
CA ILE A 710 -54.03 38.17 -10.63
C ILE A 710 -53.99 36.81 -11.39
N ASP A 711 -54.80 35.78 -11.11
CA ASP A 711 -55.34 35.10 -9.91
C ASP A 711 -56.52 34.19 -10.37
N ILE A 712 -56.70 33.10 -9.64
CA ILE A 712 -57.56 31.90 -9.75
C ILE A 712 -58.96 32.06 -10.38
N ASP A 713 -59.37 31.10 -11.24
CA ASP A 713 -60.54 30.22 -10.99
C ASP A 713 -60.88 29.21 -12.13
N ARG A 714 -60.69 27.90 -11.88
CA ARG A 714 -61.72 26.86 -12.13
C ARG A 714 -61.37 25.49 -11.54
N ILE A 715 -61.77 25.31 -10.28
CA ILE A 715 -62.17 24.04 -9.65
C ILE A 715 -63.47 23.56 -10.38
N GLU A 716 -63.79 22.27 -10.57
CA GLU A 716 -64.15 21.22 -9.59
C GLU A 716 -64.29 19.84 -10.27
N ASP A 717 -64.59 18.78 -9.50
CA ASP A 717 -64.75 17.33 -9.83
C ASP A 717 -63.47 16.47 -9.62
N ALA A 718 -62.93 16.23 -8.41
CA ALA A 718 -63.47 15.82 -7.09
C ALA A 718 -63.63 14.30 -6.86
N MET A 719 -62.85 13.81 -5.87
CA MET A 719 -63.12 12.65 -4.98
C MET A 719 -63.02 11.22 -5.62
N ASP A 720 -62.39 10.21 -5.00
CA ASP A 720 -62.03 9.99 -3.58
C ASP A 720 -60.70 9.22 -3.37
N ALA A 721 -60.24 9.23 -2.11
CA ALA A 721 -59.26 8.36 -1.43
C ALA A 721 -57.84 8.91 -1.13
N TYR A 722 -57.61 9.12 0.17
CA TYR A 722 -56.32 9.21 0.90
C TYR A 722 -55.34 8.07 0.51
N ASP A 723 -54.01 8.19 0.67
CA ASP A 723 -53.28 8.81 1.77
C ASP A 723 -51.94 9.48 1.38
N LEU A 724 -51.30 10.20 2.33
CA LEU A 724 -50.18 11.13 2.11
C LEU A 724 -48.77 10.62 2.53
N ILE A 725 -47.76 11.07 1.75
CA ILE A 725 -46.35 11.37 2.12
C ILE A 725 -45.43 10.23 2.58
N ALA A 726 -44.48 9.87 1.71
CA ALA A 726 -43.07 9.61 2.03
C ALA A 726 -42.20 9.68 0.75
N GLY A 727 -40.95 10.15 0.85
CA GLY A 727 -39.93 10.03 -0.21
C GLY A 727 -39.65 11.31 -1.02
N ALA A 728 -38.51 11.94 -0.75
CA ALA A 728 -37.86 12.92 -1.63
C ALA A 728 -36.75 12.22 -2.44
N ASP A 729 -36.25 12.93 -3.47
CA ASP A 729 -35.01 12.73 -4.22
C ASP A 729 -34.54 11.30 -4.55
N SER A 730 -34.68 10.96 -5.83
CA SER A 730 -33.94 9.88 -6.49
C SER A 730 -32.90 10.47 -7.44
N GLU A 731 -31.63 10.13 -7.23
CA GLU A 731 -30.54 10.48 -8.15
C GLU A 731 -30.81 9.94 -9.57
N LYS A 732 -30.36 10.65 -10.59
CA LYS A 732 -30.40 10.17 -11.97
C LYS A 732 -29.11 9.43 -12.28
N ASN A 733 -29.15 8.10 -12.25
CA ASN A 733 -28.05 7.26 -12.71
C ASN A 733 -27.69 7.59 -14.17
N LEU A 734 -26.45 8.04 -14.37
CA LEU A 734 -25.90 8.43 -15.66
C LEU A 734 -25.13 7.24 -16.26
N VAL A 735 -25.71 6.53 -17.22
CA VAL A 735 -25.06 5.37 -17.84
C VAL A 735 -24.31 5.78 -19.11
N ILE A 736 -22.98 5.82 -19.02
CA ILE A 736 -22.08 6.22 -20.10
C ILE A 736 -21.58 4.99 -20.87
N CYS A 737 -21.70 5.00 -22.19
CA CYS A 737 -21.15 3.93 -23.01
C CYS A 737 -19.61 4.03 -23.08
N SER A 738 -18.91 3.05 -22.51
CA SER A 738 -17.43 2.98 -22.41
C SER A 738 -16.69 3.10 -23.75
N ASN A 739 -17.35 2.80 -24.88
CA ASN A 739 -16.73 2.83 -26.21
C ASN A 739 -16.95 4.15 -26.99
N CYS A 740 -17.81 5.07 -26.49
CA CYS A 740 -18.05 6.37 -27.14
C CYS A 740 -18.19 7.58 -26.19
N GLY A 741 -18.20 7.36 -24.87
CA GLY A 741 -18.27 8.42 -23.87
C GLY A 741 -19.59 9.23 -23.87
N LYS A 742 -20.69 8.64 -24.33
CA LYS A 742 -22.03 9.28 -24.36
C LYS A 742 -23.01 8.60 -23.43
N ASP A 743 -23.89 9.41 -22.83
CA ASP A 743 -25.07 8.95 -22.09
C ASP A 743 -26.00 8.15 -23.01
N VAL A 744 -26.30 6.92 -22.61
CA VAL A 744 -27.19 6.00 -23.32
C VAL A 744 -28.43 5.63 -22.51
N GLN A 745 -28.66 6.24 -21.34
CA GLN A 745 -29.79 5.90 -20.45
C GLN A 745 -31.14 5.99 -21.17
N SER A 746 -31.35 7.05 -21.95
CA SER A 746 -32.58 7.24 -22.74
C SER A 746 -32.84 6.18 -23.83
N ILE A 747 -31.82 5.39 -24.21
CA ILE A 747 -31.93 4.25 -25.12
C ILE A 747 -32.35 3.00 -24.35
N ILE A 748 -31.81 2.80 -23.14
CA ILE A 748 -32.15 1.70 -22.23
C ILE A 748 -33.63 1.81 -21.82
N ASP A 749 -34.07 2.98 -21.37
CA ASP A 749 -35.46 3.22 -20.93
C ASP A 749 -36.49 2.93 -22.03
N LYS A 750 -36.19 3.32 -23.28
CA LYS A 750 -37.03 3.07 -24.47
C LYS A 750 -37.11 1.60 -24.89
N GLN A 751 -36.22 0.74 -24.39
CA GLN A 751 -36.28 -0.71 -24.64
C GLN A 751 -36.89 -1.45 -23.44
N LYS A 752 -36.65 -1.01 -22.20
CA LYS A 752 -37.39 -1.48 -21.01
C LYS A 752 -38.90 -1.23 -21.12
N SER A 753 -39.33 -0.18 -21.83
CA SER A 753 -40.75 0.13 -22.07
C SER A 753 -41.46 -0.74 -23.14
N LYS A 754 -40.88 -1.87 -23.55
CA LYS A 754 -41.52 -2.84 -24.46
C LYS A 754 -41.62 -4.19 -23.74
N ASP A 755 -42.83 -4.73 -23.65
CA ASP A 755 -43.10 -5.94 -22.88
C ASP A 755 -42.15 -7.11 -23.24
N SER A 756 -41.35 -7.53 -22.26
CA SER A 756 -40.49 -8.72 -22.26
C SER A 756 -39.39 -8.78 -23.34
N PRO A 757 -38.27 -8.04 -23.20
CA PRO A 757 -37.05 -8.35 -23.95
C PRO A 757 -36.42 -9.67 -23.43
N PRO A 758 -35.90 -10.55 -24.32
CA PRO A 758 -35.15 -11.73 -23.89
C PRO A 758 -33.79 -11.35 -23.29
N SER A 759 -33.26 -12.18 -22.40
CA SER A 759 -31.99 -11.92 -21.69
C SER A 759 -30.80 -11.77 -22.64
N GLY A 760 -29.92 -10.81 -22.34
CA GLY A 760 -28.68 -10.56 -23.09
C GLY A 760 -28.88 -10.01 -24.50
N PHE A 761 -30.00 -9.31 -24.78
CA PHE A 761 -30.28 -8.79 -26.12
C PHE A 761 -29.38 -7.60 -26.49
N TRP A 762 -29.01 -7.53 -27.77
CA TRP A 762 -28.16 -6.48 -28.34
C TRP A 762 -29.02 -5.47 -29.12
N THR A 763 -28.95 -4.18 -28.74
CA THR A 763 -29.54 -3.08 -29.52
C THR A 763 -28.45 -2.31 -30.27
N ASN A 764 -28.78 -1.70 -31.40
CA ASN A 764 -27.85 -0.77 -32.06
C ASN A 764 -27.69 0.49 -31.18
N CYS A 765 -26.45 0.95 -31.02
CA CYS A 765 -26.11 2.25 -30.42
C CYS A 765 -25.75 3.23 -31.56
N PRO A 766 -26.63 4.19 -31.94
CA PRO A 766 -26.37 5.08 -33.07
C PRO A 766 -25.11 5.94 -32.90
N GLU A 767 -24.81 6.31 -31.65
CA GLU A 767 -23.65 7.12 -31.26
C GLU A 767 -22.31 6.39 -31.46
N CYS A 768 -22.32 5.05 -31.54
CA CYS A 768 -21.14 4.22 -31.82
C CYS A 768 -20.95 3.91 -33.32
N GLY A 769 -21.68 4.60 -34.20
CA GLY A 769 -21.63 4.39 -35.65
C GLY A 769 -22.42 3.17 -36.15
N PRO A 770 -22.38 2.87 -37.47
CA PRO A 770 -23.36 1.97 -38.13
C PRO A 770 -23.29 0.50 -37.71
N ASN A 771 -22.24 0.08 -37.01
CA ASN A 771 -22.05 -1.28 -36.49
C ASN A 771 -22.06 -1.35 -34.95
N GLY A 772 -22.20 -0.23 -34.25
CA GLY A 772 -22.16 -0.17 -32.79
C GLY A 772 -23.34 -0.88 -32.15
N ARG A 773 -23.07 -1.77 -31.19
CA ARG A 773 -24.10 -2.52 -30.45
C ARG A 773 -23.88 -2.41 -28.94
N LEU A 774 -24.98 -2.22 -28.22
CA LEU A 774 -25.07 -2.18 -26.76
C LEU A 774 -25.75 -3.47 -26.29
N GLN A 775 -25.12 -4.19 -25.36
CA GLN A 775 -25.72 -5.33 -24.66
C GLN A 775 -26.38 -4.80 -23.39
N ILE A 776 -27.65 -5.11 -23.16
CA ILE A 776 -28.36 -4.69 -21.93
C ILE A 776 -28.36 -5.87 -20.94
N PRO A 777 -27.81 -5.74 -19.72
CA PRO A 777 -27.83 -6.78 -18.71
C PRO A 777 -29.26 -7.05 -18.23
N SER A 778 -29.50 -8.26 -17.71
CA SER A 778 -30.87 -8.73 -17.39
C SER A 778 -31.41 -8.33 -16.02
N ASN A 779 -30.59 -7.72 -15.16
CA ASN A 779 -30.95 -7.30 -13.80
C ASN A 779 -30.70 -5.80 -13.63
N ASP A 780 -31.45 -5.15 -12.72
CA ASP A 780 -31.43 -3.68 -12.56
C ASP A 780 -30.21 -3.09 -11.84
N ASN A 781 -29.22 -3.92 -11.49
CA ASN A 781 -27.92 -3.45 -11.00
C ASN A 781 -26.96 -3.32 -12.20
N VAL A 782 -26.63 -2.08 -12.55
CA VAL A 782 -25.77 -1.72 -13.69
C VAL A 782 -24.32 -1.57 -13.23
N VAL A 783 -23.40 -2.14 -14.00
CA VAL A 783 -22.02 -1.64 -14.19
C VAL A 783 -21.96 -1.08 -15.60
#